data_AF-A0A8X6XU50-F1
#
_entry.id   AF-A0A8X6XU50-F1
#
_cell.length_a   1.000
_cell.length_b   1.000
_cell.length_c   1.000
_cell.angle_alpha   90.00
_cell.angle_beta   90.00
_cell.angle_gamma   90.00
#
_symmetry.space_group_name_H-M   'P 1'
#
loop_
_entity.id
_entity.type
_entity.pdbx_description
1 polymer ?
#
loop_
_entity_poly.entity_id
_entity_poly.type
_entity_poly.pdbx_seq_one_letter_code
_entity_poly.pdbx_strand_id
1 'polypeptide(L)'
;MECTSDRLRKSIENELCLESVIKQVYGGGGNQPLGEHGHILFNFSSIRANCCVYKGRWQYELMLGSKGVMQIGWATINCKFSQEKGVGDTPHSYAYDGHRIRKWNVSTYKYGESWLTGDVIGCAIDLDKGLIGFYRNGNYLGDAFDKVQIGPSLAYFPAVSLAYNENLVANFGSTPLRYPVAGYSPLQLYPKKDIAQTNKLLMWLEKLLDLYNSVTQEPNPVLVVRNWPPQYKQGLKSQLLLVAAPLMHRLSPLLANAFLTEACFLRFLFDMQIKDQRSMDSKSRITSVLEIMWSLMEPYELHQCLEFIVVALLTGYRFAPATPEFYEQKKYLALTLALLQHTPTKHYLLQNVLFDKIKFPVLLEVKPLDKAGLAEVVPEVWLDFKQEMNDEELFRKACYQKSCTHLKLVVKEVELVQLEILLELFDASNVYQGQCSRCIFLHKLREFLKENSGGARVPVVHLCPLPVALAFFHRLISLLRICVSASGIDLNGLSVPCSSFYDNSIQYTEVQRIGGLQSHLLRIYQDIVLQEISKEKATTENDPIGKLLKSEKSKAQHLRHAGDKDNFGTLIELLDGIVRLYHIAAHRQLEKMCALRDTMHEYRHALKEIEKRLKVQKGDVEEELNLAKQVFLEELVEQGRHQAWISSVVYSSDRQADVYWLLQILLRTLSQASEIGLLFSFVPDFYVEACIKCCHALRNFFPPAAPADSLPAFAGHHELLIKYGSFLAHHFSDERVVNAELKDSLVQALASYVCYPATLQALESMDPDSRLIMTKALLQPYENRAWAQSNWILIRLWKGCGFAFRYSISPHLAKKMSCKSIPLPEAFPTISQTPCPSPVFLEHASQWLLDNPEAAASFMSSVLNQLNWAFSEFIGMLQEIQNASNRPERVFIDSRQLKICATCFDLALGLLRVLEMTVHLVPQLFTDPSRPSSEIFLTRLCQLVCQVLNRITSKSGCFCLVASMEIPGLETIDHFPILTAVTGILVSLIIDGLPKSQKKAINALLAEPSFQPSSLDFLLGGSQESPNCKPFSLRDYKEVSKEEIDKVEQLCQLLHSKYDIAQQNRGLEEIDDDLVCTICYANPKSACFYPCQHQSCRNCISLHLLSHKECFFCKSVIEFIKPIQQEKK
;
A
#
# COMPACT_ATOMS: atom_id res chain seq x y z
N MET A 1 -25.06 1.89 44.51
CA MET A 1 -25.55 0.91 45.50
C MET A 1 -24.45 -0.11 45.71
N GLU A 2 -23.82 -0.11 46.88
CA GLU A 2 -22.89 -1.19 47.26
C GLU A 2 -23.72 -2.43 47.62
N CYS A 3 -23.49 -3.54 46.92
CA CYS A 3 -24.15 -4.82 47.21
C CYS A 3 -23.33 -5.56 48.26
N THR A 4 -23.84 -5.64 49.48
CA THR A 4 -23.22 -6.23 50.69
C THR A 4 -23.34 -7.77 50.73
N SER A 5 -22.79 -8.46 49.74
CA SER A 5 -22.74 -9.93 49.74
C SER A 5 -21.32 -10.42 49.43
N ASP A 6 -20.60 -10.84 50.46
CA ASP A 6 -19.25 -11.41 50.36
C ASP A 6 -19.17 -12.70 49.54
N ARG A 7 -20.31 -13.34 49.24
CA ARG A 7 -20.40 -14.49 48.32
C ARG A 7 -20.34 -14.08 46.84
N LEU A 8 -20.79 -12.87 46.47
CA LEU A 8 -20.66 -12.36 45.10
C LEU A 8 -19.24 -11.89 44.82
N ARG A 9 -18.54 -11.31 45.81
CA ARG A 9 -17.14 -10.86 45.66
C ARG A 9 -16.19 -11.98 45.22
N LYS A 10 -16.31 -13.17 45.83
CA LYS A 10 -15.42 -14.32 45.51
C LYS A 10 -15.66 -14.96 44.14
N SER A 11 -16.81 -14.75 43.50
CA SER A 11 -17.06 -15.27 42.14
C SER A 11 -16.59 -14.32 41.04
N ILE A 12 -16.34 -13.05 41.36
CA ILE A 12 -15.98 -11.99 40.42
C ILE A 12 -14.45 -11.93 40.20
N GLU A 13 -13.64 -12.52 41.09
CA GLU A 13 -12.16 -12.47 41.02
C GLU A 13 -11.54 -13.22 39.82
N ASN A 14 -12.31 -14.02 39.06
CA ASN A 14 -11.82 -14.80 37.92
C ASN A 14 -12.37 -14.38 36.54
N GLU A 15 -13.13 -13.27 36.44
CA GLU A 15 -13.65 -12.77 35.15
C GLU A 15 -13.15 -11.34 34.88
N LEU A 16 -12.67 -11.08 33.65
CA LEU A 16 -12.40 -9.74 33.15
C LEU A 16 -13.68 -8.90 33.29
N CYS A 17 -13.63 -7.84 34.09
CA CYS A 17 -14.78 -6.96 34.37
C CYS A 17 -14.75 -5.70 33.48
N LEU A 18 -15.91 -5.26 32.97
CA LEU A 18 -16.08 -3.87 32.51
C LEU A 18 -16.09 -2.95 33.75
N GLU A 19 -15.00 -2.25 34.01
CA GLU A 19 -14.92 -1.23 35.06
C GLU A 19 -15.57 0.10 34.62
N SER A 20 -16.03 0.88 35.60
CA SER A 20 -16.80 2.13 35.49
C SER A 20 -16.06 3.34 34.90
N VAL A 21 -14.93 3.10 34.22
CA VAL A 21 -14.10 4.14 33.60
C VAL A 21 -13.95 3.76 32.15
N ILE A 22 -14.12 4.73 31.25
CA ILE A 22 -13.88 4.67 29.80
C ILE A 22 -12.64 3.79 29.52
N LYS A 23 -12.86 2.49 29.30
CA LYS A 23 -11.83 1.52 28.95
C LYS A 23 -12.21 0.99 27.58
N GLN A 24 -11.29 1.18 26.65
CA GLN A 24 -11.39 0.58 25.34
C GLN A 24 -11.26 -0.94 25.52
N VAL A 25 -12.30 -1.65 25.11
CA VAL A 25 -12.37 -3.11 25.22
C VAL A 25 -11.88 -3.70 23.90
N TYR A 26 -11.03 -4.73 23.94
CA TYR A 26 -10.44 -5.36 22.76
C TYR A 26 -10.77 -6.85 22.68
N GLY A 27 -10.96 -7.38 21.46
CA GLY A 27 -10.94 -8.82 21.21
C GLY A 27 -9.56 -9.42 21.48
N GLY A 28 -9.49 -10.49 22.29
CA GLY A 28 -8.24 -11.13 22.71
C GLY A 28 -7.48 -11.84 21.58
N GLY A 29 -6.15 -11.79 21.66
CA GLY A 29 -5.22 -12.50 20.78
C GLY A 29 -4.57 -13.70 21.49
N GLY A 30 -4.98 -14.91 21.12
CA GLY A 30 -4.17 -16.10 21.32
C GLY A 30 -3.31 -16.32 20.07
N ASN A 31 -1.99 -16.47 20.23
CA ASN A 31 -1.08 -16.81 19.13
C ASN A 31 -1.45 -18.19 18.55
N GLN A 32 -2.02 -18.24 17.34
CA GLN A 32 -1.97 -19.41 16.48
C GLN A 32 -1.73 -19.00 15.02
N PRO A 33 -0.91 -19.74 14.26
CA PRO A 33 -0.64 -19.46 12.86
C PRO A 33 -1.89 -19.75 12.01
N LEU A 34 -2.11 -18.92 10.99
CA LEU A 34 -3.14 -19.08 9.97
C LEU A 34 -2.99 -20.45 9.30
N GLY A 35 -3.93 -21.37 9.59
CA GLY A 35 -4.06 -22.61 8.83
C GLY A 35 -4.67 -22.32 7.47
N GLU A 36 -3.94 -22.69 6.41
CA GLU A 36 -4.49 -22.81 5.06
C GLU A 36 -5.64 -23.83 5.11
N HIS A 37 -6.89 -23.35 5.06
CA HIS A 37 -8.14 -24.01 4.63
C HIS A 37 -9.35 -23.46 5.43
N GLY A 38 -9.99 -22.42 4.88
CA GLY A 38 -11.44 -22.42 4.66
C GLY A 38 -12.46 -22.47 5.81
N HIS A 39 -12.09 -22.33 7.09
CA HIS A 39 -13.07 -22.14 8.17
C HIS A 39 -12.63 -21.08 9.17
N ILE A 40 -13.30 -19.91 9.14
CA ILE A 40 -13.15 -18.88 10.17
C ILE A 40 -13.87 -19.36 11.44
N LEU A 41 -13.15 -20.05 12.33
CA LEU A 41 -13.60 -20.25 13.71
C LEU A 41 -13.43 -18.92 14.45
N PHE A 42 -14.54 -18.17 14.60
CA PHE A 42 -14.53 -16.87 15.28
C PHE A 42 -14.33 -17.06 16.79
N ASN A 43 -13.12 -16.80 17.29
CA ASN A 43 -12.86 -16.75 18.74
C ASN A 43 -13.40 -15.42 19.30
N PHE A 44 -14.42 -15.49 20.17
CA PHE A 44 -14.95 -14.31 20.87
C PHE A 44 -14.26 -14.08 22.21
N SER A 45 -13.94 -12.81 22.50
CA SER A 45 -13.64 -12.38 23.87
C SER A 45 -14.87 -11.72 24.48
N SER A 46 -15.40 -12.37 25.51
CA SER A 46 -16.65 -11.95 26.15
C SER A 46 -16.39 -11.36 27.53
N ILE A 47 -17.00 -10.21 27.80
CA ILE A 47 -16.80 -9.44 29.03
C ILE A 47 -18.17 -9.04 29.56
N ARG A 48 -18.33 -9.13 30.89
CA ARG A 48 -19.54 -8.73 31.61
C ARG A 48 -19.20 -7.61 32.60
N ALA A 49 -20.12 -6.67 32.78
CA ALA A 49 -19.97 -5.60 33.75
C ALA A 49 -20.12 -6.11 35.18
N ASN A 50 -19.55 -5.37 36.12
CA ASN A 50 -19.65 -5.65 37.56
C ASN A 50 -20.92 -5.03 38.21
N CYS A 51 -21.74 -4.33 37.42
CA CYS A 51 -23.00 -3.74 37.86
C CYS A 51 -24.19 -4.43 37.18
N CYS A 52 -25.31 -4.54 37.89
CA CYS A 52 -26.53 -5.17 37.39
C CYS A 52 -27.79 -4.41 37.76
N VAL A 53 -28.87 -4.73 37.05
CA VAL A 53 -30.21 -4.19 37.24
C VAL A 53 -31.21 -5.34 37.37
N TYR A 54 -32.22 -5.17 38.21
CA TYR A 54 -33.22 -6.22 38.52
C TYR A 54 -34.66 -5.69 38.57
N LYS A 55 -34.88 -4.38 38.45
CA LYS A 55 -36.21 -3.73 38.39
C LYS A 55 -36.10 -2.34 37.75
N GLY A 56 -37.13 -1.85 37.09
CA GLY A 56 -37.16 -0.50 36.52
C GLY A 56 -36.59 -0.44 35.11
N ARG A 57 -36.35 0.79 34.63
CA ARG A 57 -35.92 1.09 33.26
C ARG A 57 -34.51 1.63 33.23
N TRP A 58 -33.62 0.94 32.53
CA TRP A 58 -32.18 1.24 32.54
C TRP A 58 -31.57 1.28 31.15
N GLN A 59 -30.58 2.13 30.99
CA GLN A 59 -29.84 2.28 29.75
C GLN A 59 -28.34 2.46 30.00
N TYR A 60 -27.54 2.01 29.04
CA TYR A 60 -26.12 2.39 28.92
C TYR A 60 -25.78 2.58 27.44
N GLU A 61 -24.66 3.26 27.19
CA GLU A 61 -24.19 3.53 25.84
C GLU A 61 -22.90 2.77 25.53
N LEU A 62 -22.79 2.30 24.29
CA LEU A 62 -21.59 1.72 23.73
C LEU A 62 -21.16 2.56 22.52
N MET A 63 -19.99 3.17 22.62
CA MET A 63 -19.38 3.97 21.57
C MET A 63 -18.46 3.06 20.73
N LEU A 64 -18.82 2.83 19.47
CA LEU A 64 -18.15 1.86 18.61
C LEU A 64 -16.83 2.42 18.10
N GLY A 65 -15.70 1.81 18.46
CA GLY A 65 -14.40 2.19 17.92
C GLY A 65 -14.05 1.50 16.58
N SER A 66 -14.85 0.50 16.21
CA SER A 66 -14.73 -0.36 15.03
C SER A 66 -16.12 -0.81 14.55
N LYS A 67 -16.22 -1.43 13.37
CA LYS A 67 -17.51 -1.77 12.71
C LYS A 67 -17.71 -3.26 12.44
N GLY A 68 -16.81 -4.12 12.91
CA GLY A 68 -16.87 -5.56 12.65
C GLY A 68 -17.79 -6.29 13.61
N VAL A 69 -17.57 -7.60 13.75
CA VAL A 69 -18.49 -8.52 14.42
C VAL A 69 -18.39 -8.36 15.94
N MET A 70 -19.45 -7.82 16.53
CA MET A 70 -19.60 -7.64 17.98
C MET A 70 -21.03 -8.03 18.37
N GLN A 71 -21.18 -8.70 19.51
CA GLN A 71 -22.49 -8.98 20.10
C GLN A 71 -22.61 -8.19 21.40
N ILE A 72 -23.55 -7.25 21.47
CA ILE A 72 -23.70 -6.32 22.59
C ILE A 72 -25.09 -6.42 23.21
N GLY A 73 -25.18 -6.42 24.54
CA GLY A 73 -26.48 -6.42 25.21
C GLY A 73 -26.40 -6.86 26.67
N TRP A 74 -27.37 -7.68 27.09
CA TRP A 74 -27.59 -8.00 28.49
C TRP A 74 -27.38 -9.49 28.76
N ALA A 75 -26.70 -9.84 29.84
CA ALA A 75 -26.51 -11.21 30.28
C ALA A 75 -26.82 -11.35 31.77
N THR A 76 -27.36 -12.50 32.18
CA THR A 76 -27.54 -12.82 33.60
C THR A 76 -26.26 -13.41 34.20
N ILE A 77 -26.23 -13.59 35.52
CA ILE A 77 -25.09 -14.23 36.20
C ILE A 77 -24.84 -15.66 35.70
N ASN A 78 -25.90 -16.35 35.25
CA ASN A 78 -25.88 -17.75 34.81
C ASN A 78 -25.38 -17.94 33.37
N CYS A 79 -25.16 -16.85 32.62
CA CYS A 79 -24.56 -16.93 31.29
C CYS A 79 -23.08 -17.31 31.40
N LYS A 80 -22.71 -18.50 30.90
CA LYS A 80 -21.33 -18.97 30.83
C LYS A 80 -20.75 -18.69 29.45
N PHE A 81 -19.72 -17.86 29.38
CA PHE A 81 -19.01 -17.57 28.14
C PHE A 81 -17.95 -18.63 27.84
N SER A 82 -17.76 -18.90 26.55
CA SER A 82 -16.66 -19.73 26.04
C SER A 82 -16.14 -19.15 24.73
N GLN A 83 -15.05 -19.69 24.18
CA GLN A 83 -14.51 -19.24 22.89
C GLN A 83 -15.56 -19.32 21.77
N GLU A 84 -16.46 -20.30 21.84
CA GLU A 84 -17.55 -20.52 20.87
C GLU A 84 -18.89 -19.88 21.26
N LYS A 85 -19.06 -19.40 22.50
CA LYS A 85 -20.35 -18.91 23.01
C LYS A 85 -20.20 -17.52 23.62
N GLY A 86 -20.68 -16.52 22.88
CA GLY A 86 -20.74 -15.13 23.28
C GLY A 86 -22.07 -14.70 23.89
N VAL A 87 -22.26 -13.39 24.01
CA VAL A 87 -23.51 -12.78 24.46
C VAL A 87 -24.59 -13.03 23.41
N GLY A 88 -25.74 -13.56 23.83
CA GLY A 88 -26.85 -13.91 22.96
C GLY A 88 -26.86 -15.37 22.50
N ASP A 89 -25.79 -16.14 22.73
CA ASP A 89 -25.75 -17.57 22.34
C ASP A 89 -26.37 -18.51 23.39
N THR A 90 -26.84 -17.96 24.51
CA THR A 90 -27.48 -18.72 25.60
C THR A 90 -28.87 -18.18 25.93
N PRO A 91 -29.75 -18.97 26.57
CA PRO A 91 -31.05 -18.47 27.03
C PRO A 91 -30.92 -17.34 28.08
N HIS A 92 -29.74 -17.25 28.70
CA HIS A 92 -29.41 -16.34 29.78
C HIS A 92 -28.80 -15.02 29.30
N SER A 93 -28.76 -14.76 27.99
CA SER A 93 -28.23 -13.53 27.41
C SER A 93 -29.00 -13.10 26.16
N TYR A 94 -29.01 -11.78 25.92
CA TYR A 94 -29.72 -11.12 24.84
C TYR A 94 -28.73 -10.16 24.17
N ALA A 95 -28.51 -10.30 22.87
CA ALA A 95 -27.57 -9.45 22.16
C ALA A 95 -28.12 -8.90 20.85
N TYR A 96 -27.51 -7.80 20.44
CA TYR A 96 -27.61 -7.20 19.13
C TYR A 96 -26.22 -7.20 18.47
N ASP A 97 -26.19 -7.55 17.20
CA ASP A 97 -25.03 -7.51 16.32
C ASP A 97 -25.40 -6.67 15.09
N GLY A 98 -24.93 -5.43 15.06
CA GLY A 98 -25.19 -4.50 13.97
C GLY A 98 -24.32 -4.72 12.74
N HIS A 99 -23.25 -5.53 12.81
CA HIS A 99 -22.50 -5.91 11.61
C HIS A 99 -23.28 -6.94 10.80
N ARG A 100 -23.86 -7.92 11.48
CA ARG A 100 -24.69 -8.97 10.86
C ARG A 100 -26.19 -8.62 10.81
N ILE A 101 -26.57 -7.45 11.34
CA ILE A 101 -27.95 -6.93 11.38
C ILE A 101 -28.91 -7.96 12.01
N ARG A 102 -28.50 -8.48 13.17
CA ARG A 102 -29.16 -9.60 13.84
C ARG A 102 -29.28 -9.40 15.34
N LYS A 103 -30.37 -9.90 15.91
CA LYS A 103 -30.53 -10.12 17.36
C LYS A 103 -30.29 -11.59 17.70
N TRP A 104 -29.80 -11.84 18.91
CA TRP A 104 -29.35 -13.15 19.38
C TRP A 104 -29.93 -13.46 20.77
N ASN A 105 -30.62 -14.59 20.87
CA ASN A 105 -30.98 -15.27 22.13
C ASN A 105 -31.15 -16.76 21.81
N VAL A 106 -30.07 -17.56 21.95
CA VAL A 106 -29.91 -18.95 21.47
C VAL A 106 -29.96 -19.08 19.95
N SER A 107 -30.99 -18.51 19.32
CA SER A 107 -31.18 -18.41 17.88
C SER A 107 -31.00 -16.97 17.42
N THR A 108 -30.75 -16.80 16.13
CA THR A 108 -30.53 -15.50 15.50
C THR A 108 -31.68 -15.10 14.58
N TYR A 109 -32.11 -13.84 14.68
CA TYR A 109 -33.17 -13.25 13.85
C TYR A 109 -32.72 -11.91 13.29
N LYS A 110 -33.22 -11.51 12.12
CA LYS A 110 -32.95 -10.20 11.53
C LYS A 110 -33.50 -9.10 12.44
N TYR A 111 -32.69 -8.08 12.76
CA TYR A 111 -33.08 -6.95 13.61
C TYR A 111 -32.06 -5.82 13.47
N GLY A 112 -32.53 -4.57 13.53
CA GLY A 112 -31.68 -3.38 13.53
C GLY A 112 -31.14 -3.00 12.15
N GLU A 113 -30.02 -2.28 12.14
CA GLU A 113 -29.39 -1.68 10.96
C GLU A 113 -27.87 -1.87 10.98
N SER A 114 -27.20 -1.71 9.84
CA SER A 114 -25.74 -1.72 9.80
C SER A 114 -25.16 -0.57 10.62
N TRP A 115 -24.27 -0.86 11.56
CA TRP A 115 -23.53 0.17 12.29
C TRP A 115 -22.25 0.61 11.58
N LEU A 116 -21.71 1.76 11.99
CA LEU A 116 -20.44 2.31 11.52
C LEU A 116 -19.51 2.62 12.70
N THR A 117 -18.21 2.73 12.39
CA THR A 117 -17.23 3.23 13.35
C THR A 117 -17.61 4.63 13.81
N GLY A 118 -17.62 4.87 15.11
CA GLY A 118 -18.03 6.12 15.72
C GLY A 118 -19.54 6.25 15.98
N ASP A 119 -20.33 5.20 15.79
CA ASP A 119 -21.74 5.18 16.24
C ASP A 119 -21.84 4.98 17.76
N VAL A 120 -22.92 5.50 18.35
CA VAL A 120 -23.29 5.28 19.76
C VAL A 120 -24.52 4.39 19.81
N ILE A 121 -24.36 3.20 20.42
CA ILE A 121 -25.45 2.25 20.61
C ILE A 121 -25.99 2.35 22.03
N GLY A 122 -27.24 2.80 22.16
CA GLY A 122 -27.99 2.79 23.42
C GLY A 122 -28.61 1.41 23.65
N CYS A 123 -28.24 0.76 24.75
CA CYS A 123 -28.78 -0.54 25.15
C CYS A 123 -29.79 -0.34 26.27
N ALA A 124 -31.08 -0.48 25.98
CA ALA A 124 -32.16 -0.19 26.93
C ALA A 124 -32.87 -1.48 27.39
N ILE A 125 -33.18 -1.55 28.68
CA ILE A 125 -33.95 -2.64 29.29
C ILE A 125 -35.05 -2.07 30.18
N ASP A 126 -36.29 -2.49 29.94
CA ASP A 126 -37.47 -2.22 30.76
C ASP A 126 -37.85 -3.50 31.48
N LEU A 127 -37.39 -3.64 32.73
CA LEU A 127 -37.71 -4.79 33.58
C LEU A 127 -39.11 -4.71 34.19
N ASP A 128 -39.82 -3.58 34.05
CA ASP A 128 -41.21 -3.48 34.48
C ASP A 128 -42.14 -4.10 33.43
N LYS A 129 -41.76 -4.04 32.14
CA LYS A 129 -42.52 -4.62 31.01
C LYS A 129 -41.89 -5.87 30.39
N GLY A 130 -40.65 -6.20 30.73
CA GLY A 130 -39.93 -7.33 30.15
C GLY A 130 -39.44 -7.05 28.72
N LEU A 131 -39.07 -5.81 28.42
CA LEU A 131 -38.63 -5.39 27.09
C LEU A 131 -37.12 -5.10 27.06
N ILE A 132 -36.45 -5.46 25.97
CA ILE A 132 -35.13 -4.96 25.61
C ILE A 132 -35.23 -4.33 24.22
N GLY A 133 -34.67 -3.13 24.09
CA GLY A 133 -34.60 -2.39 22.84
C GLY A 133 -33.22 -1.75 22.65
N PHE A 134 -32.85 -1.50 21.41
CA PHE A 134 -31.58 -0.88 21.06
C PHE A 134 -31.80 0.41 20.29
N TYR A 135 -30.89 1.36 20.50
CA TYR A 135 -30.90 2.67 19.84
C TYR A 135 -29.58 2.87 19.11
N ARG A 136 -29.61 3.48 17.92
CA ARG A 136 -28.41 3.89 17.19
C ARG A 136 -28.44 5.40 17.04
N ASN A 137 -27.44 6.08 17.60
CA ASN A 137 -27.33 7.55 17.58
C ASN A 137 -28.63 8.26 18.03
N GLY A 138 -29.33 7.67 19.02
CA GLY A 138 -30.60 8.16 19.55
C GLY A 138 -31.87 7.65 18.84
N ASN A 139 -31.75 7.02 17.67
CA ASN A 139 -32.89 6.48 16.93
C ASN A 139 -33.26 5.08 17.44
N TYR A 140 -34.53 4.84 17.75
CA TYR A 140 -35.01 3.55 18.24
C TYR A 140 -35.10 2.52 17.12
N LEU A 141 -34.49 1.34 17.31
CA LEU A 141 -34.47 0.26 16.31
C LEU A 141 -35.65 -0.73 16.45
N GLY A 142 -36.62 -0.42 17.31
CA GLY A 142 -37.76 -1.27 17.63
C GLY A 142 -37.52 -2.22 18.81
N ASP A 143 -38.56 -2.96 19.19
CA ASP A 143 -38.47 -3.93 20.30
C ASP A 143 -37.65 -5.15 19.85
N ALA A 144 -36.48 -5.34 20.46
CA ALA A 144 -35.63 -6.50 20.17
C ALA A 144 -36.18 -7.75 20.85
N PHE A 145 -36.60 -7.63 22.11
CA PHE A 145 -37.12 -8.74 22.91
C PHE A 145 -38.26 -8.25 23.79
N ASP A 146 -39.36 -9.01 23.86
CA ASP A 146 -40.63 -8.62 24.49
C ASP A 146 -41.07 -9.55 25.64
N LYS A 147 -40.29 -10.59 25.93
CA LYS A 147 -40.55 -11.61 26.96
C LYS A 147 -39.31 -11.90 27.80
N VAL A 148 -38.61 -10.84 28.18
CA VAL A 148 -37.42 -10.96 29.03
C VAL A 148 -37.86 -11.53 30.39
N GLN A 149 -37.15 -12.54 30.88
CA GLN A 149 -37.49 -13.21 32.14
C GLN A 149 -37.32 -12.24 33.31
N ILE A 150 -38.35 -12.12 34.15
CA ILE A 150 -38.35 -11.28 35.34
C ILE A 150 -38.69 -12.14 36.55
N GLY A 151 -38.02 -11.94 37.68
CA GLY A 151 -38.34 -12.64 38.92
C GLY A 151 -37.27 -12.49 40.00
N PRO A 152 -37.54 -13.03 41.20
CA PRO A 152 -36.54 -13.12 42.26
C PRO A 152 -35.29 -13.83 41.75
N SER A 153 -34.10 -13.30 42.09
CA SER A 153 -32.79 -13.84 41.66
C SER A 153 -32.43 -13.68 40.18
N LEU A 154 -33.22 -12.95 39.38
CA LEU A 154 -32.87 -12.57 38.01
C LEU A 154 -32.35 -11.13 37.97
N ALA A 155 -31.06 -10.97 37.69
CA ALA A 155 -30.40 -9.70 37.49
C ALA A 155 -29.65 -9.70 36.16
N TYR A 156 -29.70 -8.57 35.47
CA TYR A 156 -29.11 -8.38 34.15
C TYR A 156 -27.92 -7.45 34.23
N PHE A 157 -26.82 -7.88 33.63
CA PHE A 157 -25.55 -7.18 33.53
C PHE A 157 -25.32 -6.79 32.07
N PRO A 158 -24.83 -5.58 31.79
CA PRO A 158 -24.25 -5.27 30.50
C PRO A 158 -23.15 -6.29 30.14
N ALA A 159 -23.17 -6.77 28.91
CA ALA A 159 -22.18 -7.72 28.41
C ALA A 159 -21.91 -7.48 26.93
N VAL A 160 -20.67 -7.75 26.52
CA VAL A 160 -20.21 -7.65 25.13
C VAL A 160 -19.35 -8.85 24.76
N SER A 161 -19.44 -9.31 23.52
CA SER A 161 -18.51 -10.25 22.89
C SER A 161 -17.91 -9.61 21.65
N LEU A 162 -16.59 -9.56 21.59
CA LEU A 162 -15.84 -8.91 20.51
C LEU A 162 -15.03 -9.96 19.73
N ALA A 163 -15.10 -9.90 18.40
CA ALA A 163 -14.18 -10.62 17.53
C ALA A 163 -12.78 -9.98 17.54
N TYR A 164 -11.81 -10.66 16.93
CA TYR A 164 -10.42 -10.18 16.84
C TYR A 164 -10.34 -8.79 16.18
N ASN A 165 -9.50 -7.90 16.73
CA ASN A 165 -9.33 -6.48 16.35
C ASN A 165 -10.54 -5.54 16.55
N GLU A 166 -11.68 -6.04 17.02
CA GLU A 166 -12.82 -5.19 17.32
C GLU A 166 -12.65 -4.51 18.69
N ASN A 167 -13.13 -3.27 18.76
CA ASN A 167 -13.09 -2.45 19.96
C ASN A 167 -14.26 -1.46 20.08
N LEU A 168 -14.62 -1.17 21.33
CA LEU A 168 -15.64 -0.22 21.73
C LEU A 168 -15.33 0.39 23.11
N VAL A 169 -16.08 1.43 23.47
CA VAL A 169 -16.01 2.08 24.78
C VAL A 169 -17.41 2.07 25.40
N ALA A 170 -17.53 1.59 26.63
CA ALA A 170 -18.79 1.58 27.37
C ALA A 170 -18.92 2.82 28.28
N ASN A 171 -20.09 3.46 28.25
CA ASN A 171 -20.48 4.50 29.19
C ASN A 171 -21.72 4.06 29.97
N PHE A 172 -21.53 3.75 31.25
CA PHE A 172 -22.61 3.37 32.17
C PHE A 172 -23.24 4.58 32.89
N GLY A 173 -22.78 5.81 32.60
CA GLY A 173 -23.15 7.04 33.30
C GLY A 173 -22.00 7.68 34.08
N SER A 174 -20.75 7.24 33.85
CA SER A 174 -19.53 7.85 34.40
C SER A 174 -19.27 9.25 33.80
N THR A 175 -19.75 9.46 32.59
CA THR A 175 -19.88 10.75 31.91
C THR A 175 -21.32 10.90 31.40
N PRO A 176 -21.78 12.12 31.04
CA PRO A 176 -23.11 12.31 30.48
C PRO A 176 -23.40 11.35 29.31
N LEU A 177 -24.57 10.70 29.34
CA LEU A 177 -25.05 9.96 28.18
C LEU A 177 -25.32 10.95 27.04
N ARG A 178 -24.97 10.54 25.82
CA ARG A 178 -25.09 11.40 24.65
C ARG A 178 -26.50 11.43 24.08
N TYR A 179 -27.18 10.29 24.13
CA TYR A 179 -28.53 10.06 23.66
C TYR A 179 -29.39 9.46 24.80
N PRO A 180 -29.62 10.22 25.89
CA PRO A 180 -30.42 9.71 27.00
C PRO A 180 -31.87 9.45 26.57
N VAL A 181 -32.33 8.21 26.73
CA VAL A 181 -33.72 7.82 26.48
C VAL A 181 -34.64 8.31 27.62
N ALA A 182 -35.73 8.98 27.25
CA ALA A 182 -36.70 9.51 28.20
C ALA A 182 -37.32 8.39 29.06
N GLY A 183 -37.29 8.57 30.39
CA GLY A 183 -37.84 7.59 31.35
C GLY A 183 -36.90 6.44 31.73
N TYR A 184 -35.69 6.36 31.14
CA TYR A 184 -34.67 5.37 31.48
C TYR A 184 -33.54 5.99 32.29
N SER A 185 -33.06 5.28 33.32
CA SER A 185 -31.94 5.72 34.16
C SER A 185 -30.60 5.14 33.69
N PRO A 186 -29.49 5.88 33.78
CA PRO A 186 -28.15 5.30 33.61
C PRO A 186 -27.84 4.34 34.77
N LEU A 187 -26.95 3.37 34.54
CA LEU A 187 -26.54 2.41 35.58
C LEU A 187 -25.74 3.09 36.70
N GLN A 188 -24.98 4.13 36.36
CA GLN A 188 -24.35 5.05 37.30
C GLN A 188 -25.16 6.35 37.35
N LEU A 189 -25.76 6.63 38.51
CA LEU A 189 -26.57 7.83 38.71
C LEU A 189 -25.70 9.09 38.71
N TYR A 190 -26.20 10.15 38.09
CA TYR A 190 -25.52 11.44 38.02
C TYR A 190 -25.66 12.27 39.31
N PRO A 191 -24.62 13.03 39.71
CA PRO A 191 -24.58 13.77 40.97
C PRO A 191 -25.39 15.08 40.91
N LYS A 192 -26.71 15.00 41.11
CA LYS A 192 -27.64 16.16 41.00
C LYS A 192 -27.26 17.38 41.83
N LYS A 193 -26.84 17.17 43.09
CA LYS A 193 -26.48 18.27 44.01
C LYS A 193 -25.22 18.99 43.52
N ASP A 194 -24.22 18.22 43.14
CA ASP A 194 -22.93 18.75 42.69
C ASP A 194 -23.09 19.49 41.36
N ILE A 195 -23.92 19.00 40.44
CA ILE A 195 -24.27 19.74 39.20
C ILE A 195 -24.85 21.13 39.50
N ALA A 196 -25.82 21.21 40.43
CA ALA A 196 -26.42 22.49 40.80
C ALA A 196 -25.41 23.44 41.46
N GLN A 197 -24.54 22.90 42.31
CA GLN A 197 -23.46 23.65 42.95
C GLN A 197 -22.44 24.15 41.91
N THR A 198 -21.95 23.29 41.03
CA THR A 198 -20.99 23.62 39.97
C THR A 198 -21.54 24.72 39.06
N ASN A 199 -22.77 24.60 38.57
CA ASN A 199 -23.39 25.62 37.72
C ASN A 199 -23.50 26.98 38.40
N LYS A 200 -23.83 27.01 39.71
CA LYS A 200 -23.87 28.25 40.48
C LYS A 200 -22.49 28.89 40.63
N LEU A 201 -21.45 28.09 40.87
CA LEU A 201 -20.07 28.56 40.95
C LEU A 201 -19.55 29.07 39.59
N LEU A 202 -19.87 28.38 38.49
CA LEU A 202 -19.49 28.80 37.13
C LEU A 202 -20.17 30.13 36.74
N MET A 203 -21.44 30.33 37.11
CA MET A 203 -22.11 31.62 36.91
C MET A 203 -21.42 32.76 37.68
N TRP A 204 -20.88 32.49 38.87
CA TRP A 204 -20.11 33.48 39.61
C TRP A 204 -18.72 33.73 39.00
N LEU A 205 -18.08 32.67 38.50
CA LEU A 205 -16.82 32.78 37.76
C LEU A 205 -17.01 33.66 36.52
N GLU A 206 -18.11 33.46 35.79
CA GLU A 206 -18.46 34.25 34.61
C GLU A 206 -18.52 35.75 34.90
N LYS A 207 -19.23 36.14 35.97
CA LYS A 207 -19.32 37.54 36.40
C LYS A 207 -17.96 38.12 36.81
N LEU A 208 -17.11 37.28 37.42
CA LEU A 208 -15.76 37.66 37.79
C LEU A 208 -14.87 37.84 36.55
N LEU A 209 -15.06 37.01 35.52
CA LEU A 209 -14.30 37.09 34.26
C LEU A 209 -14.56 38.39 33.52
N ASP A 210 -15.81 38.87 33.45
CA ASP A 210 -16.11 40.15 32.80
C ASP A 210 -15.34 41.30 33.47
N LEU A 211 -15.27 41.30 34.80
CA LEU A 211 -14.47 42.25 35.57
C LEU A 211 -12.96 42.04 35.37
N TYR A 212 -12.50 40.78 35.40
CA TYR A 212 -11.10 40.42 35.18
C TYR A 212 -10.58 40.88 33.82
N ASN A 213 -11.37 40.67 32.76
CA ASN A 213 -11.04 41.09 31.41
C ASN A 213 -11.01 42.61 31.30
N SER A 214 -12.01 43.32 31.85
CA SER A 214 -12.03 44.78 31.84
C SER A 214 -10.78 45.40 32.49
N VAL A 215 -10.27 44.78 33.56
CA VAL A 215 -9.09 45.25 34.28
C VAL A 215 -7.78 44.84 33.59
N THR A 216 -7.72 43.67 32.97
CA THR A 216 -6.47 43.16 32.35
C THR A 216 -6.23 43.66 30.94
N GLN A 217 -7.27 44.09 30.24
CA GLN A 217 -7.19 44.61 28.87
C GLN A 217 -7.01 46.14 28.81
N GLU A 218 -7.40 46.88 29.85
CA GLU A 218 -7.31 48.35 29.88
C GLU A 218 -5.87 48.83 30.11
N PRO A 219 -5.29 49.67 29.21
CA PRO A 219 -3.92 50.19 29.36
C PRO A 219 -3.74 51.04 30.63
N ASN A 220 -4.83 51.66 31.10
CA ASN A 220 -4.90 52.34 32.38
C ASN A 220 -6.01 51.73 33.24
N PRO A 221 -5.75 50.63 33.95
CA PRO A 221 -6.77 49.88 34.69
C PRO A 221 -7.38 50.69 35.84
N VAL A 222 -6.76 51.83 36.23
CA VAL A 222 -7.29 52.78 37.21
C VAL A 222 -8.58 53.47 36.73
N LEU A 223 -8.82 53.55 35.41
CA LEU A 223 -10.05 54.13 34.83
C LEU A 223 -11.28 53.25 35.09
N VAL A 224 -11.13 51.92 35.03
CA VAL A 224 -12.20 50.94 35.28
C VAL A 224 -12.65 50.98 36.74
N VAL A 225 -11.68 51.13 37.65
CA VAL A 225 -11.91 51.15 39.11
C VAL A 225 -11.88 52.56 39.69
N ARG A 226 -12.15 53.58 38.87
CA ARG A 226 -12.09 55.00 39.30
C ARG A 226 -12.95 55.27 40.53
N ASN A 227 -14.10 54.60 40.61
CA ASN A 227 -15.09 54.70 41.68
C ASN A 227 -14.85 53.72 42.84
N TRP A 228 -13.81 52.89 42.78
CA TRP A 228 -13.48 51.97 43.86
C TRP A 228 -12.74 52.68 44.99
N PRO A 229 -12.81 52.16 46.24
CA PRO A 229 -12.05 52.73 47.34
C PRO A 229 -10.54 52.73 47.03
N PRO A 230 -9.78 53.74 47.47
CA PRO A 230 -8.37 53.93 47.11
C PRO A 230 -7.46 52.74 47.47
N GLN A 231 -7.84 51.95 48.48
CA GLN A 231 -7.16 50.73 48.93
C GLN A 231 -7.16 49.63 47.85
N TYR A 232 -8.12 49.66 46.93
CA TYR A 232 -8.29 48.66 45.86
C TYR A 232 -7.77 49.12 44.48
N LYS A 233 -7.02 50.22 44.42
CA LYS A 233 -6.49 50.77 43.16
C LYS A 233 -5.09 50.25 42.79
N GLN A 234 -4.40 49.58 43.71
CA GLN A 234 -3.06 49.01 43.49
C GLN A 234 -3.11 47.48 43.42
N GLY A 235 -2.37 46.86 42.50
CA GLY A 235 -2.30 45.39 42.39
C GLY A 235 -3.60 44.73 41.95
N LEU A 236 -4.37 45.39 41.07
CA LEU A 236 -5.73 44.99 40.65
C LEU A 236 -5.84 43.51 40.21
N LYS A 237 -4.90 43.00 39.42
CA LYS A 237 -4.86 41.59 39.00
C LYS A 237 -4.77 40.65 40.20
N SER A 238 -3.86 40.92 41.14
CA SER A 238 -3.66 40.11 42.35
C SER A 238 -4.88 40.17 43.27
N GLN A 239 -5.53 41.33 43.38
CA GLN A 239 -6.76 41.49 44.18
C GLN A 239 -7.94 40.70 43.60
N LEU A 240 -8.10 40.68 42.28
CA LEU A 240 -9.12 39.87 41.61
C LEU A 240 -8.85 38.37 41.77
N LEU A 241 -7.59 37.94 41.75
CA LEU A 241 -7.22 36.56 42.04
C LEU A 241 -7.52 36.18 43.50
N LEU A 242 -7.34 37.10 44.46
CA LEU A 242 -7.76 36.87 45.85
C LEU A 242 -9.28 36.70 46.00
N VAL A 243 -10.07 37.42 45.19
CA VAL A 243 -11.54 37.27 45.16
C VAL A 243 -11.93 35.96 44.47
N ALA A 244 -11.19 35.55 43.43
CA ALA A 244 -11.41 34.29 42.74
C ALA A 244 -11.00 33.07 43.59
N ALA A 245 -10.03 33.20 44.51
CA ALA A 245 -9.47 32.07 45.25
C ALA A 245 -10.52 31.26 46.07
N PRO A 246 -11.42 31.87 46.87
CA PRO A 246 -12.47 31.12 47.57
C PRO A 246 -13.51 30.47 46.64
N LEU A 247 -13.70 31.03 45.44
CA LEU A 247 -14.56 30.45 44.42
C LEU A 247 -13.87 29.23 43.82
N MET A 248 -12.62 29.37 43.39
CA MET A 248 -11.83 28.30 42.81
C MET A 248 -11.62 27.17 43.81
N HIS A 249 -11.32 27.45 45.07
CA HIS A 249 -11.18 26.42 46.12
C HIS A 249 -12.41 25.49 46.24
N ARG A 250 -13.62 26.00 45.96
CA ARG A 250 -14.85 25.18 45.95
C ARG A 250 -15.17 24.56 44.59
N LEU A 251 -14.65 25.12 43.51
CA LEU A 251 -14.89 24.67 42.15
C LEU A 251 -13.89 23.58 41.74
N SER A 252 -12.61 23.73 42.07
CA SER A 252 -11.52 22.83 41.66
C SER A 252 -11.78 21.36 41.97
N PRO A 253 -12.21 20.97 43.19
CA PRO A 253 -12.46 19.56 43.49
C PRO A 253 -13.64 18.98 42.70
N LEU A 254 -14.61 19.82 42.33
CA LEU A 254 -15.76 19.42 41.51
C LEU A 254 -15.33 19.22 40.04
N LEU A 255 -14.38 20.01 39.55
CA LEU A 255 -13.81 19.87 38.20
C LEU A 255 -12.81 18.72 38.07
N ALA A 256 -12.40 18.11 39.19
CA ALA A 256 -11.66 16.85 39.21
C ALA A 256 -12.57 15.62 39.03
N ASN A 257 -13.86 15.80 38.71
CA ASN A 257 -14.81 14.73 38.40
C ASN A 257 -15.21 14.77 36.92
N ALA A 258 -14.93 13.69 36.17
CA ALA A 258 -15.18 13.62 34.73
C ALA A 258 -16.63 13.99 34.33
N PHE A 259 -17.62 13.54 35.12
CA PHE A 259 -19.02 13.84 34.84
C PHE A 259 -19.30 15.34 34.94
N LEU A 260 -18.86 16.00 36.02
CA LEU A 260 -19.11 17.43 36.24
C LEU A 260 -18.32 18.30 35.26
N THR A 261 -17.12 17.87 34.89
CA THR A 261 -16.30 18.54 33.90
C THR A 261 -16.96 18.52 32.54
N GLU A 262 -17.47 17.38 32.08
CA GLU A 262 -18.16 17.29 30.80
C GLU A 262 -19.57 17.94 30.82
N ALA A 263 -20.36 17.69 31.87
CA ALA A 263 -21.74 18.17 31.95
C ALA A 263 -21.86 19.69 32.16
N CYS A 264 -20.96 20.26 32.95
CA CYS A 264 -21.03 21.65 33.40
C CYS A 264 -19.91 22.50 32.79
N PHE A 265 -18.65 22.10 32.98
CA PHE A 265 -17.52 22.97 32.64
C PHE A 265 -17.25 23.05 31.14
N LEU A 266 -17.30 21.93 30.43
CA LEU A 266 -17.16 21.90 28.97
C LEU A 266 -18.28 22.72 28.31
N ARG A 267 -19.52 22.61 28.81
CA ARG A 267 -20.63 23.45 28.36
C ARG A 267 -20.36 24.93 28.61
N PHE A 268 -19.88 25.29 29.80
CA PHE A 268 -19.49 26.66 30.13
C PHE A 268 -18.40 27.20 29.18
N LEU A 269 -17.41 26.38 28.81
CA LEU A 269 -16.38 26.76 27.85
C LEU A 269 -16.94 27.00 26.44
N PHE A 270 -17.89 26.18 25.97
CA PHE A 270 -18.61 26.45 24.71
C PHE A 270 -19.39 27.76 24.77
N ASP A 271 -20.07 28.05 25.88
CA ASP A 271 -20.79 29.30 26.05
C ASP A 271 -19.83 30.52 26.02
N MET A 272 -18.63 30.39 26.60
CA MET A 272 -17.59 31.43 26.53
C MET A 272 -17.05 31.62 25.11
N GLN A 273 -16.85 30.52 24.37
CA GLN A 273 -16.40 30.57 22.98
C GLN A 273 -17.37 31.33 22.08
N ILE A 274 -18.68 31.08 22.22
CA ILE A 274 -19.72 31.77 21.46
C ILE A 274 -19.71 33.27 21.77
N LYS A 275 -19.39 33.66 23.01
CA LYS A 275 -19.27 35.07 23.40
C LYS A 275 -18.03 35.73 22.83
N ASP A 276 -16.89 35.02 22.82
CA ASP A 276 -15.65 35.49 22.19
C ASP A 276 -15.83 35.72 20.69
N GLN A 277 -16.58 34.87 19.97
CA GLN A 277 -16.86 35.09 18.54
C GLN A 277 -17.71 36.35 18.28
N ARG A 278 -18.46 36.83 19.28
CA ARG A 278 -19.31 38.03 19.16
C ARG A 278 -18.59 39.30 19.60
N SER A 279 -17.56 39.21 20.44
CA SER A 279 -16.78 40.37 20.86
C SER A 279 -15.49 40.47 20.04
N MET A 280 -15.19 41.65 19.49
CA MET A 280 -13.92 41.90 18.76
C MET A 280 -12.75 42.10 19.75
N ASP A 281 -12.82 41.50 20.95
CA ASP A 281 -11.86 41.72 22.03
C ASP A 281 -10.54 41.01 21.73
N SER A 282 -9.42 41.64 22.11
CA SER A 282 -8.07 41.15 21.80
C SER A 282 -7.61 39.94 22.63
N LYS A 283 -8.29 39.62 23.73
CA LYS A 283 -7.93 38.50 24.62
C LYS A 283 -9.14 37.62 24.92
N SER A 284 -9.05 36.34 24.55
CA SER A 284 -10.12 35.34 24.74
C SER A 284 -10.49 35.15 26.21
N ARG A 285 -11.80 35.06 26.48
CA ARG A 285 -12.34 34.69 27.81
C ARG A 285 -11.83 33.32 28.26
N ILE A 286 -11.66 32.38 27.34
CA ILE A 286 -11.12 31.04 27.62
C ILE A 286 -9.70 31.14 28.15
N THR A 287 -8.85 31.96 27.53
CA THR A 287 -7.48 32.19 28.01
C THR A 287 -7.49 32.77 29.42
N SER A 288 -8.39 33.71 29.73
CA SER A 288 -8.53 34.25 31.09
C SER A 288 -8.99 33.21 32.10
N VAL A 289 -9.91 32.31 31.73
CA VAL A 289 -10.30 31.17 32.58
C VAL A 289 -9.09 30.29 32.89
N LEU A 290 -8.31 29.94 31.87
CA LEU A 290 -7.12 29.12 32.03
C LEU A 290 -6.04 29.82 32.87
N GLU A 291 -5.84 31.14 32.71
CA GLU A 291 -4.93 31.91 33.56
C GLU A 291 -5.32 31.84 35.04
N ILE A 292 -6.62 31.97 35.35
CA ILE A 292 -7.14 31.85 36.72
C ILE A 292 -6.95 30.42 37.24
N MET A 293 -7.23 29.40 36.42
CA MET A 293 -7.07 28.00 36.79
C MET A 293 -5.61 27.65 37.11
N TRP A 294 -4.67 28.00 36.23
CA TRP A 294 -3.24 27.77 36.43
C TRP A 294 -2.66 28.55 37.61
N SER A 295 -3.31 29.65 38.01
CA SER A 295 -2.87 30.46 39.16
C SER A 295 -3.41 29.96 40.51
N LEU A 296 -4.58 29.30 40.54
CA LEU A 296 -5.33 29.06 41.78
C LEU A 296 -5.71 27.59 42.04
N MET A 297 -5.64 26.71 41.04
CA MET A 297 -5.92 25.28 41.22
C MET A 297 -4.68 24.52 41.66
N GLU A 298 -4.86 23.47 42.46
CA GLU A 298 -3.78 22.54 42.74
C GLU A 298 -3.38 21.78 41.47
N PRO A 299 -2.09 21.47 41.25
CA PRO A 299 -1.62 20.84 40.01
C PRO A 299 -2.35 19.52 39.69
N TYR A 300 -2.64 18.70 40.70
CA TYR A 300 -3.36 17.44 40.51
C TYR A 300 -4.78 17.66 39.97
N GLU A 301 -5.52 18.61 40.54
CA GLU A 301 -6.90 18.92 40.15
C GLU A 301 -6.95 19.53 38.74
N LEU A 302 -6.01 20.43 38.44
CA LEU A 302 -5.87 21.08 37.15
C LEU A 302 -5.57 20.07 36.04
N HIS A 303 -4.56 19.23 36.25
CA HIS A 303 -4.14 18.19 35.32
C HIS A 303 -5.30 17.23 35.03
N GLN A 304 -6.00 16.76 36.07
CA GLN A 304 -7.14 15.86 35.92
C GLN A 304 -8.31 16.54 35.17
N CYS A 305 -8.61 17.80 35.48
CA CYS A 305 -9.63 18.58 34.77
C CYS A 305 -9.29 18.74 33.27
N LEU A 306 -8.06 19.15 32.95
CA LEU A 306 -7.60 19.32 31.57
C LEU A 306 -7.65 18.01 30.78
N GLU A 307 -7.25 16.90 31.39
CA GLU A 307 -7.37 15.58 30.78
C GLU A 307 -8.82 15.22 30.46
N PHE A 308 -9.74 15.41 31.40
CA PHE A 308 -11.16 15.14 31.15
C PHE A 308 -11.75 16.03 30.06
N ILE A 309 -11.39 17.31 30.00
CA ILE A 309 -11.83 18.22 28.93
C ILE A 309 -11.35 17.71 27.57
N VAL A 310 -10.07 17.39 27.45
CA VAL A 310 -9.48 16.97 26.17
C VAL A 310 -10.02 15.61 25.72
N VAL A 311 -10.24 14.68 26.66
CA VAL A 311 -10.93 13.40 26.37
C VAL A 311 -12.36 13.67 25.90
N ALA A 312 -13.12 14.53 26.57
CA ALA A 312 -14.50 14.87 26.21
C ALA A 312 -14.59 15.61 24.86
N LEU A 313 -13.60 16.44 24.53
CA LEU A 313 -13.49 17.08 23.21
C LEU A 313 -13.23 16.05 22.11
N LEU A 314 -12.34 15.09 22.34
CA LEU A 314 -12.07 14.01 21.39
C LEU A 314 -13.30 13.11 21.20
N THR A 315 -13.94 12.66 22.28
CA THR A 315 -15.14 11.81 22.18
C THR A 315 -16.28 12.58 21.52
N GLY A 316 -16.45 13.85 21.88
CA GLY A 316 -17.36 14.79 21.24
C GLY A 316 -17.14 14.85 19.73
N TYR A 317 -15.90 15.08 19.29
CA TYR A 317 -15.52 15.13 17.88
C TYR A 317 -15.75 13.78 17.16
N ARG A 318 -15.17 12.69 17.70
CA ARG A 318 -15.12 11.38 17.04
C ARG A 318 -16.50 10.74 16.84
N PHE A 319 -17.34 10.83 17.88
CA PHE A 319 -18.63 10.17 17.84
C PHE A 319 -19.71 11.07 17.25
N ALA A 320 -19.44 12.37 16.99
CA ALA A 320 -20.45 13.32 16.51
C ALA A 320 -21.21 12.76 15.30
N PRO A 321 -22.52 13.04 15.18
CA PRO A 321 -23.23 12.73 13.95
C PRO A 321 -22.58 13.52 12.82
N ALA A 322 -22.17 12.82 11.77
CA ALA A 322 -21.60 13.45 10.59
C ALA A 322 -22.77 14.08 9.81
N THR A 323 -22.95 15.38 9.99
CA THR A 323 -23.94 16.20 9.28
C THR A 323 -23.29 16.77 8.01
N PRO A 324 -24.06 17.10 6.96
CA PRO A 324 -23.51 17.66 5.73
C PRO A 324 -22.56 18.86 5.95
N GLU A 325 -22.82 19.70 6.96
CA GLU A 325 -22.03 20.90 7.28
C GLU A 325 -20.92 20.71 8.33
N PHE A 326 -20.84 19.52 8.96
CA PHE A 326 -19.86 19.18 9.99
C PHE A 326 -19.84 20.15 11.19
N TYR A 327 -21.00 20.72 11.55
CA TYR A 327 -21.11 21.78 12.58
C TYR A 327 -20.53 21.37 13.94
N GLU A 328 -20.93 20.21 14.46
CA GLU A 328 -20.44 19.74 15.77
C GLU A 328 -18.93 19.49 15.74
N GLN A 329 -18.40 18.88 14.68
CA GLN A 329 -16.95 18.65 14.55
C GLN A 329 -16.16 19.97 14.54
N LYS A 330 -16.63 20.99 13.80
CA LYS A 330 -16.02 22.33 13.80
C LYS A 330 -16.04 22.96 15.19
N LYS A 331 -17.17 22.85 15.91
CA LYS A 331 -17.33 23.36 17.28
C LYS A 331 -16.32 22.73 18.24
N TYR A 332 -16.17 21.41 18.25
CA TYR A 332 -15.20 20.71 19.11
C TYR A 332 -13.74 21.07 18.76
N LEU A 333 -13.39 21.17 17.47
CA LEU A 333 -12.05 21.58 17.04
C LEU A 333 -11.74 23.02 17.41
N ALA A 334 -12.68 23.94 17.23
CA ALA A 334 -12.48 25.35 17.55
C ALA A 334 -12.23 25.55 19.05
N LEU A 335 -12.93 24.80 19.93
CA LEU A 335 -12.67 24.87 21.37
C LEU A 335 -11.31 24.26 21.72
N THR A 336 -10.93 23.16 21.04
CA THR A 336 -9.59 22.57 21.18
C THR A 336 -8.50 23.58 20.84
N LEU A 337 -8.65 24.31 19.73
CA LEU A 337 -7.72 25.37 19.34
C LEU A 337 -7.64 26.48 20.40
N ALA A 338 -8.77 26.95 20.91
CA ALA A 338 -8.80 27.98 21.95
C ALA A 338 -8.06 27.57 23.24
N LEU A 339 -8.14 26.30 23.64
CA LEU A 339 -7.37 25.79 24.79
C LEU A 339 -5.87 25.77 24.52
N LEU A 340 -5.46 25.46 23.29
CA LEU A 340 -4.05 25.38 22.90
C LEU A 340 -3.39 26.75 22.70
N GLN A 341 -4.17 27.83 22.53
CA GLN A 341 -3.63 29.20 22.49
C GLN A 341 -3.06 29.66 23.83
N HIS A 342 -3.39 28.98 24.94
CA HIS A 342 -2.80 29.28 26.25
C HIS A 342 -1.51 28.47 26.49
N THR A 343 -0.37 29.15 26.48
CA THR A 343 0.98 28.55 26.48
C THR A 343 1.21 27.47 27.56
N PRO A 344 0.90 27.66 28.85
CA PRO A 344 1.08 26.63 29.87
C PRO A 344 0.21 25.39 29.61
N THR A 345 -1.04 25.60 29.18
CA THR A 345 -1.97 24.51 28.86
C THR A 345 -1.49 23.71 27.66
N LYS A 346 -1.08 24.39 26.59
CA LYS A 346 -0.48 23.76 25.41
C LYS A 346 0.69 22.85 25.76
N HIS A 347 1.66 23.36 26.51
CA HIS A 347 2.86 22.59 26.87
C HIS A 347 2.53 21.36 27.70
N TYR A 348 1.67 21.51 28.72
CA TYR A 348 1.23 20.39 29.54
C TYR A 348 0.48 19.32 28.71
N LEU A 349 -0.47 19.74 27.87
CA LEU A 349 -1.26 18.85 27.05
C LEU A 349 -0.40 18.11 26.02
N LEU A 350 0.48 18.82 25.32
CA LEU A 350 1.36 18.23 24.31
C LEU A 350 2.33 17.21 24.93
N GLN A 351 2.86 17.51 26.12
CA GLN A 351 3.83 16.65 26.78
C GLN A 351 3.21 15.39 27.41
N ASN A 352 1.97 15.48 27.95
CA ASN A 352 1.43 14.43 28.82
C ASN A 352 0.09 13.80 28.35
N VAL A 353 -0.63 14.43 27.42
CA VAL A 353 -2.04 14.07 27.14
C VAL A 353 -2.27 13.76 25.66
N LEU A 354 -1.88 14.68 24.76
CA LEU A 354 -2.25 14.63 23.34
C LEU A 354 -1.80 13.33 22.65
N PHE A 355 -0.52 12.99 22.68
CA PHE A 355 -0.03 11.76 22.04
C PHE A 355 -0.24 10.51 22.92
N ASP A 356 -0.08 10.64 24.23
CA ASP A 356 0.00 9.49 25.13
C ASP A 356 -1.38 8.93 25.50
N LYS A 357 -2.35 9.82 25.79
CA LYS A 357 -3.68 9.44 26.31
C LYS A 357 -4.76 9.41 25.25
N ILE A 358 -4.83 10.44 24.40
CA ILE A 358 -5.94 10.58 23.45
C ILE A 358 -5.58 10.21 22.01
N LYS A 359 -4.31 9.89 21.72
CA LYS A 359 -3.81 9.60 20.36
C LYS A 359 -4.26 10.69 19.38
N PHE A 360 -3.79 11.91 19.65
CA PHE A 360 -4.13 13.17 18.96
C PHE A 360 -4.37 13.10 17.45
N PRO A 361 -3.60 12.34 16.63
CA PRO A 361 -3.87 12.23 15.20
C PRO A 361 -5.33 11.91 14.85
N VAL A 362 -6.09 11.24 15.73
CA VAL A 362 -7.54 10.97 15.54
C VAL A 362 -8.36 12.25 15.31
N LEU A 363 -7.98 13.39 15.91
CA LEU A 363 -8.64 14.69 15.68
C LEU A 363 -8.45 15.21 14.25
N LEU A 364 -7.46 14.67 13.52
CA LEU A 364 -7.15 15.08 12.17
C LEU A 364 -7.96 14.30 11.14
N GLU A 365 -8.61 13.19 11.48
CA GLU A 365 -9.46 12.45 10.54
C GLU A 365 -10.86 13.07 10.46
N VAL A 366 -11.31 13.38 9.25
CA VAL A 366 -12.69 13.83 9.02
C VAL A 366 -13.54 12.60 8.74
N LYS A 367 -14.42 12.26 9.69
CA LYS A 367 -15.32 11.11 9.60
C LYS A 367 -16.19 11.21 8.33
N PRO A 368 -16.29 10.15 7.50
CA PRO A 368 -17.18 10.15 6.35
C PRO A 368 -18.65 10.21 6.77
N LEU A 369 -19.47 10.82 5.92
CA LEU A 369 -20.93 10.77 6.04
C LEU A 369 -21.42 9.33 5.91
N ASP A 370 -22.51 9.00 6.60
CA ASP A 370 -23.15 7.69 6.48
C ASP A 370 -23.95 7.57 5.17
N LYS A 371 -24.59 6.41 4.93
CA LYS A 371 -25.34 6.17 3.68
C LYS A 371 -26.44 7.21 3.46
N ALA A 372 -27.14 7.62 4.51
CA ALA A 372 -28.22 8.60 4.43
C ALA A 372 -27.69 10.00 4.16
N GLY A 373 -26.65 10.44 4.89
CA GLY A 373 -26.02 11.75 4.67
C GLY A 373 -25.35 11.86 3.31
N LEU A 374 -24.72 10.79 2.81
CA LEU A 374 -24.20 10.77 1.44
C LEU A 374 -25.30 10.82 0.38
N ALA A 375 -26.45 10.19 0.62
CA ALA A 375 -27.59 10.26 -0.30
C ALA A 375 -28.22 11.66 -0.34
N GLU A 376 -28.22 12.38 0.79
CA GLU A 376 -28.66 13.77 0.87
C GLU A 376 -27.72 14.72 0.09
N VAL A 377 -26.40 14.56 0.27
CA VAL A 377 -25.41 15.43 -0.38
C VAL A 377 -25.15 15.07 -1.84
N VAL A 378 -25.24 13.79 -2.18
CA VAL A 378 -25.03 13.22 -3.52
C VAL A 378 -26.31 12.49 -3.97
N PRO A 379 -27.37 13.25 -4.34
CA PRO A 379 -28.63 12.65 -4.78
C PRO A 379 -28.48 11.92 -6.11
N GLU A 380 -27.82 12.55 -7.08
CA GLU A 380 -27.56 12.02 -8.41
C GLU A 380 -26.17 11.42 -8.50
N VAL A 381 -26.08 10.14 -8.90
CA VAL A 381 -24.82 9.41 -9.01
C VAL A 381 -24.45 9.24 -10.48
N TRP A 382 -23.23 9.63 -10.84
CA TRP A 382 -22.68 9.37 -12.16
C TRP A 382 -21.79 8.12 -12.15
N LEU A 383 -22.17 7.16 -12.97
CA LEU A 383 -21.52 5.86 -13.13
C LEU A 383 -21.13 5.79 -14.60
N ASP A 384 -19.83 5.87 -14.89
CA ASP A 384 -19.30 6.02 -16.24
C ASP A 384 -19.61 4.78 -17.11
N PHE A 385 -20.82 4.71 -17.69
CA PHE A 385 -21.39 3.52 -18.34
C PHE A 385 -21.26 3.50 -19.87
N LYS A 386 -21.19 4.66 -20.53
CA LYS A 386 -21.36 4.79 -21.99
C LYS A 386 -20.33 5.73 -22.62
N GLN A 387 -19.85 5.35 -23.80
CA GLN A 387 -18.95 6.16 -24.62
C GLN A 387 -19.66 7.35 -25.29
N GLU A 388 -20.97 7.24 -25.52
CA GLU A 388 -21.84 8.32 -26.03
C GLU A 388 -22.79 8.76 -24.93
N MET A 389 -22.79 10.05 -24.60
CA MET A 389 -23.60 10.63 -23.52
C MET A 389 -24.81 11.36 -24.08
N ASN A 390 -26.00 11.04 -23.57
CA ASN A 390 -27.22 11.80 -23.85
C ASN A 390 -27.25 13.10 -23.01
N ASP A 391 -28.08 14.09 -23.37
CA ASP A 391 -28.23 15.34 -22.62
C ASP A 391 -28.58 15.12 -21.13
N GLU A 392 -29.40 14.11 -20.84
CA GLU A 392 -29.76 13.73 -19.47
C GLU A 392 -28.56 13.16 -18.70
N GLU A 393 -27.69 12.38 -19.36
CA GLU A 393 -26.47 11.83 -18.77
C GLU A 393 -25.42 12.93 -18.51
N LEU A 394 -25.33 13.91 -19.41
CA LEU A 394 -24.52 15.12 -19.22
C LEU A 394 -24.99 15.94 -18.02
N PHE A 395 -26.31 16.12 -17.87
CA PHE A 395 -26.89 16.79 -16.71
C PHE A 395 -26.58 16.05 -15.40
N ARG A 396 -26.78 14.72 -15.35
CA ARG A 396 -26.45 13.91 -14.16
C ARG A 396 -24.97 14.00 -13.81
N LYS A 397 -24.08 13.95 -14.80
CA LYS A 397 -22.63 14.15 -14.60
C LYS A 397 -22.33 15.53 -14.00
N ALA A 398 -22.96 16.60 -14.50
CA ALA A 398 -22.78 17.94 -13.96
C ALA A 398 -23.28 18.08 -12.51
N CYS A 399 -24.44 17.50 -12.18
CA CYS A 399 -24.96 17.45 -10.82
C CYS A 399 -24.02 16.70 -9.87
N TYR A 400 -23.56 15.50 -10.27
CA TYR A 400 -22.61 14.72 -9.49
C TYR A 400 -21.30 15.47 -9.25
N GLN A 401 -20.74 16.12 -10.28
CA GLN A 401 -19.53 16.95 -10.14
C GLN A 401 -19.75 18.13 -9.18
N LYS A 402 -20.90 18.79 -9.22
CA LYS A 402 -21.26 19.86 -8.29
C LYS A 402 -21.30 19.36 -6.85
N SER A 403 -21.92 18.20 -6.59
CA SER A 403 -21.94 17.57 -5.27
C SER A 403 -20.52 17.21 -4.78
N CYS A 404 -19.67 16.67 -5.66
CA CYS A 404 -18.26 16.40 -5.35
C CYS A 404 -17.50 17.68 -4.96
N THR A 405 -17.67 18.78 -5.70
CA THR A 405 -17.05 20.07 -5.36
C THR A 405 -17.56 20.62 -4.03
N HIS A 406 -18.86 20.51 -3.76
CA HIS A 406 -19.44 20.92 -2.49
C HIS A 406 -18.84 20.15 -1.31
N LEU A 407 -18.78 18.81 -1.40
CA LEU A 407 -18.12 17.97 -0.40
C LEU A 407 -16.66 18.40 -0.14
N LYS A 408 -15.90 18.67 -1.21
CA LYS A 408 -14.51 19.13 -1.10
C LYS A 408 -14.41 20.43 -0.28
N LEU A 409 -15.28 21.41 -0.55
CA LEU A 409 -15.26 22.70 0.13
C LEU A 409 -15.62 22.59 1.62
N VAL A 410 -16.68 21.85 1.95
CA VAL A 410 -17.12 21.73 3.34
C VAL A 410 -16.09 20.99 4.20
N VAL A 411 -15.51 19.91 3.65
CA VAL A 411 -14.43 19.18 4.33
C VAL A 411 -13.19 20.07 4.51
N LYS A 412 -12.86 20.91 3.51
CA LYS A 412 -11.73 21.83 3.59
C LYS A 412 -11.84 22.79 4.77
N GLU A 413 -13.03 23.27 5.11
CA GLU A 413 -13.24 24.14 6.28
C GLU A 413 -12.85 23.45 7.60
N VAL A 414 -13.17 22.16 7.75
CA VAL A 414 -12.77 21.38 8.93
C VAL A 414 -11.24 21.21 8.97
N GLU A 415 -10.65 20.91 7.82
CA GLU A 415 -9.20 20.71 7.70
C GLU A 415 -8.39 21.98 7.98
N LEU A 416 -8.94 23.17 7.71
CA LEU A 416 -8.29 24.44 8.05
C LEU A 416 -8.15 24.61 9.56
N VAL A 417 -9.20 24.31 10.34
CA VAL A 417 -9.12 24.37 11.82
C VAL A 417 -8.14 23.32 12.36
N GLN A 418 -8.11 22.12 11.76
CA GLN A 418 -7.12 21.09 12.11
C GLN A 418 -5.68 21.55 11.84
N LEU A 419 -5.47 22.31 10.76
CA LEU A 419 -4.16 22.87 10.42
C LEU A 419 -3.76 23.99 11.38
N GLU A 420 -4.69 24.85 11.80
CA GLU A 420 -4.45 25.87 12.84
C GLU A 420 -4.01 25.24 14.17
N ILE A 421 -4.65 24.13 14.57
CA ILE A 421 -4.23 23.36 15.76
C ILE A 421 -2.78 22.89 15.62
N LEU A 422 -2.39 22.36 14.45
CA LEU A 422 -1.01 21.92 14.22
C LEU A 422 0.00 23.06 14.21
N LEU A 423 -0.37 24.23 13.65
CA LEU A 423 0.47 25.42 13.69
C LEU A 423 0.72 25.88 15.12
N GLU A 424 -0.31 25.87 15.97
CA GLU A 424 -0.21 26.22 17.38
C GLU A 424 0.72 25.25 18.16
N LEU A 425 0.62 23.94 17.86
CA LEU A 425 1.47 22.89 18.44
C LEU A 425 2.92 22.91 17.92
N PHE A 426 3.15 23.41 16.70
CA PHE A 426 4.47 23.45 16.04
C PHE A 426 5.16 24.83 16.11
N ASP A 427 4.83 25.61 17.13
CA ASP A 427 5.41 26.93 17.34
C ASP A 427 6.78 26.84 18.07
N ALA A 428 7.76 27.61 17.58
CA ALA A 428 9.09 27.74 18.21
C ALA A 428 9.27 29.03 19.01
N SER A 429 8.40 30.03 18.83
CA SER A 429 8.55 31.34 19.48
C SER A 429 8.25 31.28 20.99
N ASN A 430 7.31 30.43 21.40
CA ASN A 430 6.90 30.29 22.79
C ASN A 430 7.75 29.25 23.55
N VAL A 431 8.73 29.71 24.33
CA VAL A 431 9.50 28.88 25.26
C VAL A 431 8.84 28.86 26.64
N TYR A 432 8.50 27.67 27.13
CA TYR A 432 7.97 27.46 28.48
C TYR A 432 8.76 26.36 29.18
N GLN A 433 9.18 26.60 30.43
CA GLN A 433 10.03 25.68 31.21
C GLN A 433 11.31 25.22 30.46
N GLY A 434 11.86 26.08 29.59
CA GLY A 434 13.12 25.83 28.87
C GLY A 434 13.00 24.98 27.61
N GLN A 435 11.78 24.66 27.14
CA GLN A 435 11.54 24.01 25.84
C GLN A 435 10.46 24.77 25.06
N CYS A 436 10.54 24.77 23.73
CA CYS A 436 9.46 25.27 22.88
C CYS A 436 8.52 24.12 22.46
N SER A 437 7.26 24.44 22.14
CA SER A 437 6.26 23.46 21.72
C SER A 437 6.70 22.63 20.51
N ARG A 438 7.40 23.24 19.54
CA ARG A 438 7.95 22.53 18.37
C ARG A 438 8.86 21.36 18.74
N CYS A 439 9.78 21.54 19.69
CA CYS A 439 10.70 20.48 20.12
C CYS A 439 9.95 19.32 20.78
N ILE A 440 8.94 19.62 21.60
CA ILE A 440 8.10 18.61 22.26
C ILE A 440 7.30 17.84 21.19
N PHE A 441 6.72 18.54 20.22
CA PHE A 441 5.97 17.92 19.13
C PHE A 441 6.83 16.94 18.31
N LEU A 442 8.04 17.35 17.92
CA LEU A 442 8.96 16.48 17.16
C LEU A 442 9.35 15.23 17.93
N HIS A 443 9.65 15.38 19.23
CA HIS A 443 9.92 14.24 20.11
C HIS A 443 8.73 13.27 20.16
N LYS A 444 7.52 13.78 20.38
CA LYS A 444 6.30 12.97 20.40
C LYS A 444 5.95 12.33 19.06
N LEU A 445 6.19 13.02 17.95
CA LEU A 445 6.04 12.48 16.60
C LEU A 445 7.00 11.31 16.37
N ARG A 446 8.25 11.41 16.85
CA ARG A 446 9.25 10.34 16.75
C ARG A 446 8.82 9.08 17.53
N GLU A 447 8.32 9.26 18.76
CA GLU A 447 7.76 8.16 19.55
C GLU A 447 6.55 7.51 18.84
N PHE A 448 5.63 8.34 18.34
CA PHE A 448 4.48 7.87 17.57
C PHE A 448 4.87 7.04 16.34
N LEU A 449 5.85 7.50 15.55
CA LEU A 449 6.31 6.77 14.36
C LEU A 449 6.98 5.45 14.74
N LYS A 450 7.73 5.42 15.86
CA LYS A 450 8.33 4.20 16.38
C LYS A 450 7.27 3.17 16.78
N GLU A 451 6.22 3.57 17.50
CA GLU A 451 5.10 2.70 17.88
C GLU A 451 4.39 2.10 16.65
N ASN A 452 4.30 2.86 15.56
CA ASN A 452 3.56 2.47 14.35
C ASN A 452 4.40 1.72 13.29
N SER A 453 5.72 1.63 13.45
CA SER A 453 6.62 1.03 12.44
C SER A 453 6.57 -0.51 12.36
N GLY A 454 5.73 -1.17 13.15
CA GLY A 454 5.40 -2.59 12.94
C GLY A 454 6.54 -3.59 13.23
N GLY A 455 7.31 -3.39 14.31
CA GLY A 455 8.16 -4.46 14.83
C GLY A 455 7.32 -5.66 15.27
N ALA A 456 7.83 -6.89 15.10
CA ALA A 456 7.16 -8.18 15.33
C ALA A 456 6.57 -8.42 16.75
N ARG A 457 6.61 -7.42 17.64
CA ARG A 457 6.20 -7.50 19.05
C ARG A 457 5.01 -6.62 19.42
N VAL A 458 4.49 -5.77 18.53
CA VAL A 458 3.35 -4.88 18.84
C VAL A 458 2.05 -5.48 18.30
N PRO A 459 1.05 -5.77 19.16
CA PRO A 459 -0.28 -6.20 18.69
C PRO A 459 -0.89 -5.18 17.73
N VAL A 460 -1.44 -5.66 16.60
CA VAL A 460 -2.08 -4.84 15.54
C VAL A 460 -3.10 -3.85 16.09
N VAL A 461 -3.73 -4.21 17.20
CA VAL A 461 -4.74 -3.46 17.96
C VAL A 461 -4.26 -2.08 18.43
N HIS A 462 -2.96 -1.88 18.63
CA HIS A 462 -2.39 -0.61 19.09
C HIS A 462 -1.94 0.34 17.96
N LEU A 463 -2.06 -0.08 16.69
CA LEU A 463 -1.65 0.72 15.56
C LEU A 463 -2.67 1.82 15.23
N CYS A 464 -2.16 2.96 14.79
CA CYS A 464 -2.99 4.07 14.30
C CYS A 464 -3.84 3.60 13.10
N PRO A 465 -5.16 3.86 13.10
CA PRO A 465 -6.01 3.54 11.95
C PRO A 465 -5.48 4.20 10.67
N LEU A 466 -5.50 3.45 9.57
CA LEU A 466 -4.96 3.92 8.28
C LEU A 466 -5.60 5.23 7.76
N PRO A 467 -6.93 5.46 7.86
CA PRO A 467 -7.54 6.75 7.49
C PRO A 467 -6.96 7.93 8.29
N VAL A 468 -6.72 7.71 9.58
CA VAL A 468 -6.15 8.72 10.50
C VAL A 468 -4.71 9.05 10.10
N ALA A 469 -3.90 8.04 9.78
CA ALA A 469 -2.52 8.24 9.34
C ALA A 469 -2.43 9.02 8.02
N LEU A 470 -3.31 8.73 7.04
CA LEU A 470 -3.37 9.45 5.78
C LEU A 470 -3.78 10.91 5.98
N ALA A 471 -4.80 11.16 6.81
CA ALA A 471 -5.22 12.50 7.19
C ALA A 471 -4.07 13.29 7.84
N PHE A 472 -3.39 12.68 8.82
CA PHE A 472 -2.26 13.29 9.50
C PHE A 472 -1.12 13.64 8.53
N PHE A 473 -0.78 12.73 7.62
CA PHE A 473 0.23 12.94 6.58
C PHE A 473 -0.03 14.21 5.75
N HIS A 474 -1.23 14.36 5.20
CA HIS A 474 -1.57 15.55 4.39
C HIS A 474 -1.56 16.85 5.20
N ARG A 475 -1.96 16.78 6.47
CA ARG A 475 -1.97 17.93 7.38
C ARG A 475 -0.54 18.34 7.75
N LEU A 476 0.38 17.38 7.95
CA LEU A 476 1.80 17.66 8.17
C LEU A 476 2.49 18.25 6.94
N ILE A 477 2.15 17.80 5.72
CA ILE A 477 2.66 18.44 4.49
C ILE A 477 2.22 19.91 4.43
N SER A 478 0.95 20.18 4.72
CA SER A 478 0.41 21.54 4.72
C SER A 478 1.12 22.40 5.77
N LEU A 479 1.35 21.86 6.98
CA LEU A 479 2.12 22.50 8.04
C LEU A 479 3.55 22.83 7.57
N LEU A 480 4.27 21.84 7.04
CA LEU A 480 5.65 22.00 6.59
C LEU A 480 5.75 23.09 5.51
N ARG A 481 4.85 23.10 4.52
CA ARG A 481 4.84 24.11 3.46
C ARG A 481 4.69 25.52 4.02
N ILE A 482 3.75 25.73 4.95
CA ILE A 482 3.55 27.04 5.59
C ILE A 482 4.80 27.46 6.36
N CYS A 483 5.39 26.56 7.16
CA CYS A 483 6.58 26.88 7.95
C CYS A 483 7.83 27.16 7.09
N VAL A 484 8.01 26.42 5.98
CA VAL A 484 9.13 26.62 5.05
C VAL A 484 8.98 27.95 4.30
N SER A 485 7.77 28.27 3.82
CA SER A 485 7.48 29.56 3.20
C SER A 485 7.68 30.74 4.16
N ALA A 486 7.25 30.60 5.41
CA ALA A 486 7.45 31.63 6.44
C ALA A 486 8.94 31.83 6.79
N SER A 487 9.78 30.81 6.58
CA SER A 487 11.23 30.87 6.81
C SER A 487 12.01 31.46 5.63
N GLY A 488 11.35 31.82 4.53
CA GLY A 488 11.99 32.37 3.32
C GLY A 488 12.78 31.36 2.48
N ILE A 489 12.62 30.06 2.75
CA ILE A 489 13.27 28.98 2.00
C ILE A 489 12.44 28.67 0.76
N ASP A 490 13.10 28.49 -0.38
CA ASP A 490 12.42 28.06 -1.60
C ASP A 490 11.84 26.64 -1.44
N LEU A 491 10.51 26.54 -1.50
CA LEU A 491 9.77 25.27 -1.44
C LEU A 491 10.19 24.29 -2.52
N ASN A 492 10.59 24.80 -3.69
CA ASN A 492 11.03 23.97 -4.80
C ASN A 492 12.45 23.44 -4.58
N GLY A 493 13.28 24.11 -3.78
CA GLY A 493 14.66 23.73 -3.51
C GLY A 493 14.85 22.78 -2.31
N LEU A 494 13.79 22.44 -1.58
CA LEU A 494 13.91 21.67 -0.34
C LEU A 494 14.37 20.22 -0.58
N SER A 495 15.42 19.81 0.12
CA SER A 495 15.90 18.42 0.20
C SER A 495 16.42 18.11 1.60
N VAL A 496 16.45 16.84 1.98
CA VAL A 496 17.09 16.41 3.23
C VAL A 496 18.60 16.40 3.00
N PRO A 497 19.40 17.14 3.79
CA PRO A 497 20.85 17.12 3.68
C PRO A 497 21.39 15.70 3.89
N CYS A 498 22.30 15.27 3.03
CA CYS A 498 22.82 13.91 3.08
C CYS A 498 23.61 13.64 4.37
N SER A 499 24.22 14.67 4.95
CA SER A 499 24.85 14.61 6.27
C SER A 499 23.92 14.15 7.37
N SER A 500 22.63 14.46 7.27
CA SER A 500 21.65 14.03 8.26
C SER A 500 21.49 12.51 8.39
N PHE A 501 21.95 11.74 7.40
CA PHE A 501 21.90 10.27 7.42
C PHE A 501 23.06 9.62 8.18
N TYR A 502 24.18 10.32 8.38
CA TYR A 502 25.40 9.78 9.01
C TYR A 502 25.95 10.60 10.17
N ASP A 503 25.51 11.85 10.38
CA ASP A 503 25.95 12.74 11.47
C ASP A 503 25.19 12.53 12.80
N ASN A 504 24.17 11.67 12.81
CA ASN A 504 23.24 11.43 13.91
C ASN A 504 22.38 12.64 14.32
N SER A 505 22.20 13.63 13.46
CA SER A 505 21.22 14.72 13.63
C SER A 505 19.80 14.17 13.73
N ILE A 506 19.48 13.17 12.91
CA ILE A 506 18.24 12.38 12.99
C ILE A 506 18.56 11.01 13.61
N GLN A 507 17.87 10.69 14.70
CA GLN A 507 18.05 9.41 15.39
C GLN A 507 17.08 8.36 14.85
N TYR A 508 17.58 7.49 14.00
CA TYR A 508 16.85 6.33 13.51
C TYR A 508 16.95 5.17 14.50
N THR A 509 15.81 4.58 14.88
CA THR A 509 15.75 3.38 15.72
C THR A 509 15.20 2.22 14.89
N GLU A 510 15.94 1.11 14.82
CA GLU A 510 15.52 -0.13 14.13
C GLU A 510 15.26 0.01 12.61
N VAL A 511 15.84 1.03 11.96
CA VAL A 511 15.68 1.26 10.51
C VAL A 511 16.90 0.75 9.75
N GLN A 512 16.69 -0.03 8.69
CA GLN A 512 17.77 -0.48 7.81
C GLN A 512 18.22 0.63 6.85
N ARG A 513 19.47 0.54 6.38
CA ARG A 513 20.00 1.44 5.34
C ARG A 513 20.13 0.69 4.03
N ILE A 514 20.25 1.44 2.93
CA ILE A 514 20.45 0.90 1.59
C ILE A 514 21.64 -0.09 1.56
N GLY A 515 22.75 0.25 2.23
CA GLY A 515 23.94 -0.60 2.34
C GLY A 515 23.94 -1.59 3.51
N GLY A 516 22.80 -1.78 4.20
CA GLY A 516 22.65 -2.70 5.32
C GLY A 516 22.63 -2.01 6.70
N LEU A 517 23.23 -2.64 7.71
CA LEU A 517 23.18 -2.14 9.09
C LEU A 517 24.07 -0.90 9.28
N GLN A 518 23.54 0.16 9.91
CA GLN A 518 24.27 1.41 10.15
C GLN A 518 25.58 1.21 10.93
N SER A 519 25.60 0.32 11.92
CA SER A 519 26.80 0.00 12.71
C SER A 519 27.92 -0.61 11.85
N HIS A 520 27.55 -1.41 10.86
CA HIS A 520 28.49 -1.98 9.90
C HIS A 520 29.04 -0.92 8.95
N LEU A 521 28.16 -0.06 8.43
CA LEU A 521 28.55 1.04 7.53
C LEU A 521 29.48 2.05 8.22
N LEU A 522 29.20 2.44 9.46
CA LEU A 522 30.07 3.32 10.24
C LEU A 522 31.45 2.71 10.47
N ARG A 523 31.56 1.37 10.58
CA ARG A 523 32.84 0.69 10.73
C ARG A 523 33.66 0.65 9.44
N ILE A 524 33.01 0.52 8.29
CA ILE A 524 33.69 0.43 6.99
C ILE A 524 34.08 1.82 6.47
N TYR A 525 33.20 2.81 6.60
CA TYR A 525 33.34 4.12 5.97
C TYR A 525 33.69 5.25 6.95
N GLN A 526 34.20 4.92 8.14
CA GLN A 526 34.48 5.89 9.21
C GLN A 526 35.33 7.07 8.74
N ASP A 527 36.42 6.80 8.02
CA ASP A 527 37.35 7.83 7.56
C ASP A 527 36.71 8.78 6.53
N ILE A 528 35.88 8.23 5.64
CA ILE A 528 35.15 9.01 4.61
C ILE A 528 34.12 9.92 5.27
N VAL A 529 33.37 9.39 6.26
CA VAL A 529 32.39 10.16 7.03
C VAL A 529 33.07 11.33 7.77
N LEU A 530 34.21 11.09 8.41
CA LEU A 530 34.97 12.13 9.12
C LEU A 530 35.51 13.20 8.17
N GLN A 531 35.96 12.82 6.96
CA GLN A 531 36.40 13.76 5.93
C GLN A 531 35.26 14.64 5.43
N GLU A 532 34.09 14.07 5.12
CA GLU A 532 32.94 14.84 4.64
C GLU A 532 32.37 15.78 5.72
N ILE A 533 32.25 15.32 6.97
CA ILE A 533 31.86 16.19 8.10
C ILE A 533 32.85 17.36 8.27
N SER A 534 34.14 17.12 8.00
CA SER A 534 35.17 18.17 8.06
C SER A 534 35.07 19.15 6.88
N LYS A 535 34.76 18.66 5.67
CA LYS A 535 34.52 19.49 4.48
C LYS A 535 33.27 20.37 4.62
N GLU A 536 32.18 19.85 5.18
CA GLU A 536 30.97 20.65 5.49
C GLU A 536 31.25 21.75 6.53
N LYS A 537 32.08 21.45 7.54
CA LYS A 537 32.53 22.45 8.52
C LYS A 537 33.43 23.54 7.92
N ALA A 538 34.18 23.23 6.86
CA ALA A 538 35.04 24.16 6.14
C ALA A 538 34.28 24.99 5.07
N THR A 539 33.31 24.40 4.37
CA THR A 539 32.46 25.11 3.38
C THR A 539 31.53 26.13 4.06
N THR A 540 31.04 25.83 5.26
CA THR A 540 30.30 26.80 6.09
C THR A 540 31.15 27.97 6.63
N GLU A 541 32.48 27.97 6.46
CA GLU A 541 33.36 29.13 6.77
C GLU A 541 33.50 30.14 5.63
N ASN A 542 33.21 29.73 4.40
CA ASN A 542 33.40 30.54 3.20
C ASN A 542 32.11 31.17 2.65
N ASP A 543 30.96 30.89 3.26
CA ASP A 543 29.64 31.44 2.88
C ASP A 543 29.34 32.74 3.68
N PRO A 544 29.02 33.90 3.04
CA PRO A 544 28.71 35.16 3.74
C PRO A 544 27.57 35.04 4.77
N ILE A 545 26.63 34.11 4.56
CA ILE A 545 25.52 33.82 5.49
C ILE A 545 26.02 33.08 6.75
N GLY A 546 27.05 32.24 6.60
CA GLY A 546 27.68 31.50 7.70
C GLY A 546 28.47 32.40 8.68
N LYS A 547 28.94 33.58 8.24
CA LYS A 547 29.62 34.56 9.10
C LYS A 547 28.70 35.23 10.13
N LEU A 548 27.41 35.41 9.81
CA LEU A 548 26.43 35.88 10.80
C LEU A 548 26.16 34.83 11.90
N LEU A 549 26.21 33.54 11.55
CA LEU A 549 25.94 32.42 12.47
C LEU A 549 27.12 32.06 13.39
N LYS A 550 28.36 32.46 13.06
CA LYS A 550 29.57 32.09 13.82
C LYS A 550 30.05 33.13 14.84
N SER A 551 29.69 34.42 14.72
CA SER A 551 29.98 35.45 15.74
C SER A 551 29.49 35.06 17.14
N GLU A 552 28.43 34.24 17.22
CA GLU A 552 27.86 33.82 18.49
C GLU A 552 28.25 32.40 18.95
N LYS A 553 28.98 31.61 18.15
CA LYS A 553 29.32 30.22 18.53
C LYS A 553 30.57 30.12 19.43
N SER A 554 31.50 31.08 19.37
CA SER A 554 32.73 31.06 20.19
C SER A 554 32.53 31.55 21.63
N LYS A 555 31.39 32.18 21.95
CA LYS A 555 30.97 32.47 23.34
C LYS A 555 29.96 31.46 23.90
N ALA A 556 29.55 30.46 23.12
CA ALA A 556 28.45 29.54 23.42
C ALA A 556 28.89 28.18 23.99
N GLN A 557 30.07 28.07 24.63
CA GLN A 557 30.44 26.87 25.39
C GLN A 557 29.95 26.88 26.86
N HIS A 558 29.33 27.97 27.33
CA HIS A 558 28.88 28.07 28.73
C HIS A 558 27.41 28.46 28.99
N LEU A 559 26.54 28.60 27.99
CA LEU A 559 25.09 28.74 28.24
C LEU A 559 24.26 28.00 27.19
N ARG A 560 23.69 26.86 27.59
CA ARG A 560 22.61 26.16 26.86
C ARG A 560 21.29 26.80 27.26
N HIS A 561 20.76 27.72 26.45
CA HIS A 561 19.35 28.13 26.52
C HIS A 561 18.70 27.92 25.15
N ALA A 562 17.60 27.16 25.18
CA ALA A 562 16.74 26.83 24.06
C ALA A 562 16.02 28.09 23.57
N GLY A 563 16.01 28.31 22.27
CA GLY A 563 15.25 29.42 21.69
C GLY A 563 15.41 29.54 20.18
N ASP A 564 16.64 29.64 19.65
CA ASP A 564 16.73 30.30 18.33
C ASP A 564 17.94 29.97 17.44
N LYS A 565 18.41 28.70 17.36
CA LYS A 565 19.63 28.41 16.56
C LYS A 565 19.58 27.31 15.51
N ASP A 566 18.47 26.59 15.34
CA ASP A 566 18.37 25.58 14.25
C ASP A 566 16.94 25.38 13.71
N ASN A 567 16.31 26.46 13.23
CA ASN A 567 14.98 26.37 12.61
C ASN A 567 14.97 25.39 11.42
N PHE A 568 16.04 25.36 10.62
CA PHE A 568 16.14 24.46 9.47
C PHE A 568 16.22 22.99 9.90
N GLY A 569 17.06 22.63 10.88
CA GLY A 569 17.14 21.26 11.38
C GLY A 569 15.80 20.70 11.87
N THR A 570 15.00 21.51 12.56
CA THR A 570 13.66 21.09 13.02
C THR A 570 12.65 20.85 11.88
N LEU A 571 12.77 21.60 10.78
CA LEU A 571 11.93 21.40 9.59
C LEU A 571 12.34 20.16 8.80
N ILE A 572 13.65 19.87 8.75
CA ILE A 572 14.17 18.63 8.15
C ILE A 572 13.75 17.40 8.96
N GLU A 573 13.77 17.47 10.30
CA GLU A 573 13.26 16.39 11.14
C GLU A 573 11.75 16.14 10.89
N LEU A 574 10.96 17.21 10.72
CA LEU A 574 9.55 17.09 10.36
C LEU A 574 9.38 16.42 8.98
N LEU A 575 10.18 16.82 7.99
CA LEU A 575 10.17 16.23 6.65
C LEU A 575 10.50 14.73 6.67
N ASP A 576 11.52 14.31 7.42
CA ASP A 576 11.85 12.89 7.63
C ASP A 576 10.67 12.12 8.24
N GLY A 577 10.02 12.70 9.25
CA GLY A 577 8.83 12.14 9.87
C GLY A 577 7.66 11.97 8.88
N ILE A 578 7.47 12.92 7.96
CA ILE A 578 6.45 12.85 6.89
C ILE A 578 6.76 11.73 5.91
N VAL A 579 8.01 11.59 5.44
CA VAL A 579 8.43 10.52 4.54
C VAL A 579 8.17 9.15 5.19
N ARG A 580 8.55 9.01 6.46
CA ARG A 580 8.36 7.77 7.23
C ARG A 580 6.88 7.45 7.43
N LEU A 581 6.04 8.43 7.76
CA LEU A 581 4.59 8.25 7.90
C LEU A 581 3.95 7.78 6.58
N TYR A 582 4.41 8.33 5.45
CA TYR A 582 3.93 7.92 4.13
C TYR A 582 4.23 6.44 3.84
N HIS A 583 5.48 6.04 4.08
CA HIS A 583 5.95 4.69 3.85
C HIS A 583 5.24 3.64 4.74
N ILE A 584 5.03 3.94 6.04
CA ILE A 584 4.45 2.98 7.00
C ILE A 584 2.94 2.79 6.80
N ALA A 585 2.19 3.89 6.56
CA ALA A 585 0.73 3.87 6.68
C ALA A 585 -0.02 4.57 5.53
N ALA A 586 0.40 5.77 5.11
CA ALA A 586 -0.42 6.58 4.19
C ALA A 586 -0.61 5.90 2.83
N HIS A 587 0.44 5.30 2.27
CA HIS A 587 0.35 4.59 0.99
C HIS A 587 -0.63 3.40 1.05
N ARG A 588 -0.60 2.61 2.13
CA ARG A 588 -1.51 1.46 2.32
C ARG A 588 -2.98 1.90 2.37
N GLN A 589 -3.26 3.09 2.90
CA GLN A 589 -4.62 3.63 2.89
C GLN A 589 -5.07 4.01 1.48
N LEU A 590 -4.19 4.62 0.68
CA LEU A 590 -4.48 4.95 -0.72
C LEU A 590 -4.74 3.69 -1.54
N GLU A 591 -3.98 2.61 -1.30
CA GLU A 591 -4.18 1.31 -1.94
C GLU A 591 -5.53 0.68 -1.57
N LYS A 592 -5.90 0.66 -0.28
CA LYS A 592 -7.20 0.12 0.17
C LYS A 592 -8.40 0.82 -0.46
N MET A 593 -8.32 2.13 -0.67
CA MET A 593 -9.39 2.91 -1.29
C MET A 593 -9.53 2.64 -2.79
N CYS A 594 -8.47 2.13 -3.43
CA CYS A 594 -8.49 1.74 -4.83
C CYS A 594 -9.33 0.46 -5.06
N ALA A 595 -9.33 -0.46 -4.08
CA ALA A 595 -10.12 -1.69 -4.17
C ALA A 595 -11.62 -1.44 -4.37
N LEU A 596 -12.14 -0.28 -3.94
CA LEU A 596 -13.51 0.12 -4.22
C LEU A 596 -13.78 0.20 -5.71
N ARG A 597 -12.86 0.81 -6.47
CA ARG A 597 -12.97 0.93 -7.92
C ARG A 597 -13.01 -0.45 -8.56
N ASP A 598 -12.22 -1.39 -8.08
CA ASP A 598 -12.14 -2.74 -8.63
C ASP A 598 -13.45 -3.51 -8.38
N THR A 599 -13.99 -3.45 -7.15
CA THR A 599 -15.32 -4.02 -6.85
C THR A 599 -16.44 -3.38 -7.67
N MET A 600 -16.40 -2.06 -7.90
CA MET A 600 -17.36 -1.40 -8.82
C MET A 600 -17.23 -1.91 -10.25
N HIS A 601 -16.01 -2.23 -10.73
CA HIS A 601 -15.82 -2.82 -12.06
C HIS A 601 -16.37 -4.25 -12.14
N GLU A 602 -16.23 -5.04 -11.09
CA GLU A 602 -16.83 -6.38 -10.99
C GLU A 602 -18.36 -6.31 -11.07
N TYR A 603 -18.99 -5.43 -10.28
CA TYR A 603 -20.45 -5.21 -10.34
C TYR A 603 -20.91 -4.73 -11.71
N ARG A 604 -20.15 -3.83 -12.36
CA ARG A 604 -20.43 -3.38 -13.74
C ARG A 604 -20.36 -4.53 -14.73
N HIS A 605 -19.37 -5.41 -14.59
CA HIS A 605 -19.24 -6.57 -15.46
C HIS A 605 -20.39 -7.56 -15.25
N ALA A 606 -20.76 -7.82 -13.99
CA ALA A 606 -21.91 -8.66 -13.65
C ALA A 606 -23.22 -8.12 -14.24
N LEU A 607 -23.46 -6.80 -14.15
CA LEU A 607 -24.63 -6.16 -14.76
C LEU A 607 -24.67 -6.35 -16.28
N LYS A 608 -23.55 -6.14 -16.98
CA LYS A 608 -23.47 -6.36 -18.45
C LYS A 608 -23.77 -7.81 -18.83
N GLU A 609 -23.35 -8.77 -18.00
CA GLU A 609 -23.61 -10.19 -18.22
C GLU A 609 -25.09 -10.54 -17.98
N ILE A 610 -25.71 -9.99 -16.94
CA ILE A 610 -27.14 -10.14 -16.67
C ILE A 610 -27.97 -9.56 -17.82
N GLU A 611 -27.60 -8.38 -18.33
CA GLU A 611 -28.27 -7.74 -19.48
C GLU A 611 -28.16 -8.57 -20.77
N LYS A 612 -27.05 -9.30 -20.97
CA LYS A 612 -26.92 -10.24 -22.09
C LYS A 612 -27.85 -11.45 -21.90
N ARG A 613 -27.93 -12.01 -20.69
CA ARG A 613 -28.77 -13.17 -20.39
C ARG A 613 -30.27 -12.85 -20.47
N LEU A 614 -30.67 -11.66 -20.03
CA LEU A 614 -32.05 -11.14 -20.15
C LEU A 614 -32.54 -11.05 -21.61
N LYS A 615 -31.63 -10.94 -22.61
CA LYS A 615 -32.02 -10.97 -24.03
C LYS A 615 -32.40 -12.36 -24.54
N VAL A 616 -32.00 -13.41 -23.84
CA VAL A 616 -32.10 -14.81 -24.30
C VAL A 616 -33.07 -15.63 -23.46
N GLN A 617 -33.09 -15.41 -22.14
CA GLN A 617 -33.89 -16.18 -21.19
C GLN A 617 -35.25 -15.49 -20.94
N LYS A 618 -36.32 -16.29 -20.75
CA LYS A 618 -37.70 -15.83 -20.52
C LYS A 618 -38.36 -16.64 -19.39
N GLY A 619 -39.41 -16.09 -18.78
CA GLY A 619 -40.18 -16.75 -17.70
C GLY A 619 -39.61 -16.47 -16.31
N ASP A 620 -39.69 -17.41 -15.37
CA ASP A 620 -39.25 -17.23 -13.97
C ASP A 620 -37.78 -16.78 -13.84
N VAL A 621 -36.93 -17.19 -14.77
CA VAL A 621 -35.51 -16.79 -14.82
C VAL A 621 -35.34 -15.31 -15.16
N GLU A 622 -36.25 -14.73 -15.95
CA GLU A 622 -36.26 -13.29 -16.27
C GLU A 622 -36.60 -12.45 -15.04
N GLU A 623 -37.57 -12.90 -14.23
CA GLU A 623 -37.94 -12.22 -12.98
C GLU A 623 -36.78 -12.21 -11.97
N GLU A 624 -36.14 -13.36 -11.75
CA GLU A 624 -34.97 -13.47 -10.87
C GLU A 624 -33.77 -12.65 -11.36
N LEU A 625 -33.52 -12.62 -12.67
CA LEU A 625 -32.47 -11.78 -13.26
C LEU A 625 -32.77 -10.28 -13.12
N ASN A 626 -34.04 -9.87 -13.20
CA ASN A 626 -34.44 -8.48 -12.98
C ASN A 626 -34.29 -8.07 -11.50
N LEU A 627 -34.64 -8.96 -10.56
CA LEU A 627 -34.39 -8.73 -9.13
C LEU A 627 -32.89 -8.59 -8.85
N ALA A 628 -32.07 -9.50 -9.38
CA ALA A 628 -30.61 -9.42 -9.26
C ALA A 628 -30.06 -8.12 -9.87
N LYS A 629 -30.57 -7.71 -11.05
CA LYS A 629 -30.21 -6.43 -11.69
C LYS A 629 -30.51 -5.24 -10.78
N GLN A 630 -31.68 -5.20 -10.14
CA GLN A 630 -32.05 -4.12 -9.25
C GLN A 630 -31.11 -4.04 -8.03
N VAL A 631 -30.82 -5.18 -7.38
CA VAL A 631 -29.90 -5.24 -6.24
C VAL A 631 -28.50 -4.75 -6.62
N PHE A 632 -27.97 -5.20 -7.77
CA PHE A 632 -26.67 -4.72 -8.23
C PHE A 632 -26.68 -3.24 -8.58
N LEU A 633 -27.75 -2.69 -9.14
CA LEU A 633 -27.87 -1.26 -9.41
C LEU A 633 -27.92 -0.43 -8.12
N GLU A 634 -28.69 -0.86 -7.13
CA GLU A 634 -28.77 -0.20 -5.83
C GLU A 634 -27.40 -0.15 -5.14
N GLU A 635 -26.71 -1.29 -5.08
CA GLU A 635 -25.36 -1.36 -4.53
C GLU A 635 -24.39 -0.46 -5.31
N LEU A 636 -24.45 -0.46 -6.63
CA LEU A 636 -23.55 0.34 -7.47
C LEU A 636 -23.79 1.84 -7.32
N VAL A 637 -25.04 2.26 -7.11
CA VAL A 637 -25.39 3.65 -6.77
C VAL A 637 -24.81 4.02 -5.39
N GLU A 638 -24.93 3.15 -4.38
CA GLU A 638 -24.31 3.39 -3.07
C GLU A 638 -22.78 3.49 -3.15
N GLN A 639 -22.14 2.57 -3.88
CA GLN A 639 -20.70 2.62 -4.14
C GLN A 639 -20.30 3.89 -4.91
N GLY A 640 -21.14 4.35 -5.83
CA GLY A 640 -20.92 5.61 -6.55
C GLY A 640 -20.98 6.84 -5.64
N ARG A 641 -21.86 6.87 -4.63
CA ARG A 641 -21.84 7.93 -3.60
C ARG A 641 -20.58 7.87 -2.73
N HIS A 642 -20.14 6.67 -2.36
CA HIS A 642 -18.89 6.52 -1.61
C HIS A 642 -17.68 6.93 -2.45
N GLN A 643 -17.68 6.62 -3.74
CA GLN A 643 -16.68 7.08 -4.70
C GLN A 643 -16.65 8.61 -4.80
N ALA A 644 -17.79 9.31 -4.71
CA ALA A 644 -17.84 10.76 -4.66
C ALA A 644 -17.04 11.31 -3.47
N TRP A 645 -17.24 10.73 -2.28
CA TRP A 645 -16.46 11.07 -1.09
C TRP A 645 -14.96 10.83 -1.30
N ILE A 646 -14.58 9.64 -1.78
CA ILE A 646 -13.17 9.28 -2.00
C ILE A 646 -12.53 10.23 -3.03
N SER A 647 -13.18 10.49 -4.17
CA SER A 647 -12.68 11.39 -5.19
C SER A 647 -12.55 12.84 -4.70
N SER A 648 -13.46 13.31 -3.85
CA SER A 648 -13.43 14.68 -3.32
C SER A 648 -12.46 14.90 -2.16
N VAL A 649 -12.26 13.89 -1.30
CA VAL A 649 -11.52 14.03 -0.04
C VAL A 649 -10.15 13.34 -0.09
N VAL A 650 -10.08 12.13 -0.67
CA VAL A 650 -8.87 11.28 -0.65
C VAL A 650 -8.06 11.45 -1.94
N TYR A 651 -8.69 11.33 -3.10
CA TYR A 651 -8.05 11.45 -4.42
C TYR A 651 -8.26 12.82 -5.07
N SER A 652 -8.41 13.85 -4.26
CA SER A 652 -8.59 15.21 -4.76
C SER A 652 -7.30 15.74 -5.39
N SER A 653 -7.44 16.75 -6.27
CA SER A 653 -6.30 17.44 -6.91
C SER A 653 -5.24 17.92 -5.91
N ASP A 654 -5.68 18.39 -4.74
CA ASP A 654 -4.79 18.98 -3.74
C ASP A 654 -3.99 17.88 -3.05
N ARG A 655 -4.61 16.72 -2.82
CA ARG A 655 -3.97 15.52 -2.25
C ARG A 655 -2.99 14.90 -3.24
N GLN A 656 -3.33 14.90 -4.53
CA GLN A 656 -2.42 14.50 -5.59
C GLN A 656 -1.18 15.41 -5.63
N ALA A 657 -1.38 16.73 -5.49
CA ALA A 657 -0.29 17.71 -5.44
C ALA A 657 0.61 17.54 -4.20
N ASP A 658 0.07 17.09 -3.06
CA ASP A 658 0.86 16.75 -1.87
C ASP A 658 1.82 15.57 -2.14
N VAL A 659 1.31 14.47 -2.75
CA VAL A 659 2.13 13.29 -3.09
C VAL A 659 3.13 13.62 -4.20
N TYR A 660 2.73 14.43 -5.19
CA TYR A 660 3.61 14.90 -6.26
C TYR A 660 4.78 15.71 -5.73
N TRP A 661 4.52 16.65 -4.81
CA TRP A 661 5.57 17.44 -4.18
C TRP A 661 6.51 16.58 -3.32
N LEU A 662 5.97 15.61 -2.58
CA LEU A 662 6.80 14.66 -1.83
C LEU A 662 7.73 13.87 -2.76
N LEU A 663 7.23 13.41 -3.91
CA LEU A 663 8.05 12.72 -4.93
C LEU A 663 9.18 13.62 -5.44
N GLN A 664 8.93 14.90 -5.68
CA GLN A 664 9.97 15.86 -6.09
C GLN A 664 11.08 15.99 -5.05
N ILE A 665 10.73 16.09 -3.77
CA ILE A 665 11.70 16.18 -2.67
C ILE A 665 12.51 14.90 -2.53
N LEU A 666 11.84 13.75 -2.58
CA LEU A 666 12.48 12.43 -2.49
C LEU A 666 13.49 12.24 -3.62
N LEU A 667 13.12 12.56 -4.85
CA LEU A 667 14.04 12.45 -5.99
C LEU A 667 15.23 13.39 -5.84
N ARG A 668 15.03 14.65 -5.44
CA ARG A 668 16.15 15.58 -5.20
C ARG A 668 17.09 15.08 -4.10
N THR A 669 16.53 14.62 -2.99
CA THR A 669 17.29 14.07 -1.85
C THR A 669 18.11 12.84 -2.28
N LEU A 670 17.49 11.92 -3.02
CA LEU A 670 18.15 10.69 -3.47
C LEU A 670 19.22 10.96 -4.55
N SER A 671 18.96 11.87 -5.49
CA SER A 671 19.94 12.28 -6.50
C SER A 671 21.17 12.93 -5.85
N GLN A 672 20.97 13.88 -4.93
CA GLN A 672 22.06 14.51 -4.19
C GLN A 672 22.85 13.49 -3.35
N ALA A 673 22.16 12.53 -2.71
CA ALA A 673 22.83 11.49 -1.95
C ALA A 673 23.65 10.53 -2.83
N SER A 674 23.16 10.27 -4.06
CA SER A 674 23.87 9.42 -5.02
C SER A 674 25.18 10.05 -5.51
N GLU A 675 25.19 11.39 -5.70
CA GLU A 675 26.35 12.16 -6.14
C GLU A 675 27.53 12.14 -5.14
N ILE A 676 27.25 11.97 -3.84
CA ILE A 676 28.28 11.88 -2.78
C ILE A 676 28.99 10.50 -2.81
N GLY A 677 28.56 9.57 -3.67
CA GLY A 677 29.23 8.30 -3.90
C GLY A 677 28.89 7.24 -2.85
N LEU A 678 29.89 6.75 -2.12
CA LEU A 678 29.74 5.60 -1.21
C LEU A 678 28.80 5.89 -0.02
N LEU A 679 28.66 7.16 0.37
CA LEU A 679 27.78 7.56 1.47
C LEU A 679 26.29 7.42 1.14
N PHE A 680 25.91 7.21 -0.13
CA PHE A 680 24.56 6.79 -0.51
C PHE A 680 24.09 5.54 0.25
N SER A 681 25.02 4.66 0.63
CA SER A 681 24.76 3.46 1.44
C SER A 681 24.13 3.76 2.80
N PHE A 682 24.28 4.97 3.34
CA PHE A 682 23.73 5.40 4.64
C PHE A 682 22.29 5.91 4.57
N VAL A 683 21.73 6.13 3.37
CA VAL A 683 20.34 6.56 3.22
C VAL A 683 19.42 5.46 3.77
N PRO A 684 18.38 5.80 4.55
CA PRO A 684 17.39 4.83 4.98
C PRO A 684 16.62 4.23 3.79
N ASP A 685 16.43 2.92 3.80
CA ASP A 685 15.74 2.19 2.71
C ASP A 685 14.33 2.74 2.42
N PHE A 686 13.62 3.17 3.47
CA PHE A 686 12.27 3.71 3.36
C PHE A 686 12.17 4.97 2.48
N TYR A 687 13.26 5.73 2.26
CA TYR A 687 13.25 6.87 1.31
C TYR A 687 13.07 6.39 -0.13
N VAL A 688 13.79 5.33 -0.51
CA VAL A 688 13.70 4.73 -1.85
C VAL A 688 12.33 4.07 -2.03
N GLU A 689 11.86 3.33 -1.02
CA GLU A 689 10.52 2.76 -1.05
C GLU A 689 9.42 3.82 -1.11
N ALA A 690 9.52 4.91 -0.33
CA ALA A 690 8.57 6.00 -0.37
C ALA A 690 8.53 6.64 -1.77
N CYS A 691 9.69 6.77 -2.44
CA CYS A 691 9.80 7.29 -3.80
C CYS A 691 9.04 6.39 -4.79
N ILE A 692 9.27 5.07 -4.73
CA ILE A 692 8.55 4.08 -5.56
C ILE A 692 7.04 4.14 -5.29
N LYS A 693 6.64 4.13 -4.01
CA LYS A 693 5.25 4.19 -3.56
C LYS A 693 4.54 5.47 -4.01
N CYS A 694 5.21 6.62 -3.98
CA CYS A 694 4.66 7.89 -4.47
C CYS A 694 4.38 7.84 -5.98
N CYS A 695 5.36 7.38 -6.78
CA CYS A 695 5.18 7.27 -8.23
C CYS A 695 4.05 6.27 -8.58
N HIS A 696 4.02 5.12 -7.90
CA HIS A 696 2.95 4.14 -8.04
C HIS A 696 1.56 4.75 -7.72
N ALA A 697 1.44 5.47 -6.61
CA ALA A 697 0.18 6.09 -6.21
C ALA A 697 -0.31 7.14 -7.23
N LEU A 698 0.57 8.03 -7.69
CA LEU A 698 0.24 9.08 -8.66
C LEU A 698 -0.28 8.52 -9.99
N ARG A 699 0.22 7.34 -10.40
CA ARG A 699 -0.17 6.69 -11.64
C ARG A 699 -1.45 5.85 -11.52
N ASN A 700 -1.60 5.11 -10.42
CA ASN A 700 -2.60 4.04 -10.33
C ASN A 700 -3.85 4.41 -9.50
N PHE A 701 -3.71 5.32 -8.52
CA PHE A 701 -4.77 5.63 -7.56
C PHE A 701 -5.52 6.91 -7.90
N PHE A 702 -4.78 7.99 -8.19
CA PHE A 702 -5.38 9.27 -8.55
C PHE A 702 -5.98 9.21 -9.97
N PRO A 703 -7.08 9.93 -10.23
CA PRO A 703 -7.58 10.09 -11.58
C PRO A 703 -6.48 10.60 -12.50
N PRO A 704 -6.45 10.20 -13.79
CA PRO A 704 -5.59 10.87 -14.75
C PRO A 704 -5.95 12.35 -14.68
N ALA A 705 -4.98 13.17 -14.26
CA ALA A 705 -5.16 14.61 -14.29
C ALA A 705 -5.64 14.96 -15.71
N ALA A 706 -6.58 15.89 -15.82
CA ALA A 706 -6.84 16.55 -17.11
C ALA A 706 -5.47 16.85 -17.76
N PRO A 707 -5.33 16.73 -19.10
CA PRO A 707 -4.03 16.69 -19.79
C PRO A 707 -3.05 17.66 -19.13
N ALA A 708 -1.83 17.17 -18.85
CA ALA A 708 -0.85 17.69 -17.88
C ALA A 708 -0.59 19.20 -17.94
N ASP A 709 -1.04 19.86 -19.00
CA ASP A 709 -0.99 21.30 -19.26
C ASP A 709 -2.11 22.13 -18.61
N SER A 710 -3.12 21.51 -17.98
CA SER A 710 -4.30 22.23 -17.45
C SER A 710 -4.20 22.69 -15.99
N LEU A 711 -3.22 22.19 -15.21
CA LEU A 711 -3.02 22.53 -13.80
C LEU A 711 -1.57 23.01 -13.54
N PRO A 712 -1.34 24.22 -13.00
CA PRO A 712 0.00 24.76 -12.75
C PRO A 712 0.89 23.86 -11.86
N ALA A 713 0.28 23.08 -10.96
CA ALA A 713 1.00 22.16 -10.07
C ALA A 713 1.71 21.00 -10.79
N PHE A 714 1.30 20.68 -12.02
CA PHE A 714 1.87 19.60 -12.84
C PHE A 714 2.72 20.12 -14.01
N ALA A 715 3.03 21.42 -14.04
CA ALA A 715 4.03 21.95 -14.96
C ALA A 715 5.35 21.18 -14.79
N GLY A 716 5.87 20.58 -15.87
CA GLY A 716 7.07 19.74 -15.83
C GLY A 716 6.85 18.30 -15.38
N HIS A 717 5.62 17.77 -15.39
CA HIS A 717 5.36 16.35 -15.08
C HIS A 717 6.23 15.39 -15.90
N HIS A 718 6.41 15.67 -17.19
CA HIS A 718 7.31 14.89 -18.05
C HIS A 718 8.77 14.93 -17.59
N GLU A 719 9.26 16.09 -17.13
CA GLU A 719 10.61 16.22 -16.56
C GLU A 719 10.77 15.41 -15.27
N LEU A 720 9.74 15.37 -14.42
CA LEU A 720 9.75 14.53 -13.22
C LEU A 720 9.80 13.04 -13.57
N LEU A 721 9.05 12.62 -14.60
CA LEU A 721 9.09 11.27 -15.12
C LEU A 721 10.49 10.91 -15.66
N ILE A 722 11.18 11.84 -16.33
CA ILE A 722 12.58 11.65 -16.77
C ILE A 722 13.50 11.48 -15.56
N LYS A 723 13.39 12.35 -14.54
CA LYS A 723 14.19 12.27 -13.30
C LYS A 723 13.98 10.95 -12.55
N TYR A 724 12.73 10.51 -12.43
CA TYR A 724 12.41 9.22 -11.80
C TYR A 724 12.94 8.04 -12.63
N GLY A 725 12.80 8.11 -13.96
CA GLY A 725 13.36 7.12 -14.88
C GLY A 725 14.88 7.01 -14.76
N SER A 726 15.58 8.15 -14.71
CA SER A 726 17.04 8.20 -14.53
C SER A 726 17.45 7.64 -13.17
N PHE A 727 16.72 7.97 -12.09
CA PHE A 727 16.94 7.39 -10.78
C PHE A 727 16.81 5.84 -10.81
N LEU A 728 15.74 5.30 -11.39
CA LEU A 728 15.58 3.85 -11.50
C LEU A 728 16.69 3.20 -12.33
N ALA A 729 17.06 3.81 -13.47
CA ALA A 729 18.11 3.34 -14.37
C ALA A 729 19.47 3.22 -13.67
N HIS A 730 19.82 4.17 -12.81
CA HIS A 730 21.08 4.15 -12.07
C HIS A 730 21.10 3.15 -10.91
N HIS A 731 19.95 2.94 -10.25
CA HIS A 731 19.94 2.28 -8.93
C HIS A 731 19.41 0.84 -8.91
N PHE A 732 18.71 0.36 -9.94
CA PHE A 732 18.16 -1.02 -9.95
C PHE A 732 19.22 -2.13 -9.93
N SER A 733 20.44 -1.82 -10.38
CA SER A 733 21.60 -2.73 -10.37
C SER A 733 22.82 -2.12 -9.66
N ASP A 734 22.60 -1.17 -8.76
CA ASP A 734 23.68 -0.48 -8.04
C ASP A 734 24.25 -1.37 -6.92
N GLU A 735 25.57 -1.51 -6.89
CA GLU A 735 26.29 -2.34 -5.92
C GLU A 735 26.20 -1.76 -4.49
N ARG A 736 25.96 -0.45 -4.34
CA ARG A 736 25.77 0.21 -3.05
C ARG A 736 24.48 -0.22 -2.36
N VAL A 737 23.49 -0.69 -3.14
CA VAL A 737 22.27 -1.30 -2.62
C VAL A 737 22.60 -2.73 -2.22
N VAL A 738 22.46 -3.08 -0.95
CA VAL A 738 22.75 -4.43 -0.44
C VAL A 738 21.46 -5.18 -0.08
N ASN A 739 20.43 -4.46 0.38
CA ASN A 739 19.15 -5.05 0.73
C ASN A 739 18.46 -5.70 -0.50
N ALA A 740 18.22 -7.01 -0.44
CA ALA A 740 17.62 -7.79 -1.52
C ALA A 740 16.15 -7.40 -1.79
N GLU A 741 15.35 -7.16 -0.76
CA GLU A 741 13.95 -6.73 -0.90
C GLU A 741 13.84 -5.37 -1.59
N LEU A 742 14.78 -4.47 -1.29
CA LEU A 742 14.86 -3.16 -1.94
C LEU A 742 15.27 -3.27 -3.40
N LYS A 743 16.23 -4.16 -3.73
CA LYS A 743 16.60 -4.46 -5.13
C LYS A 743 15.40 -4.97 -5.90
N ASP A 744 14.69 -5.96 -5.37
CA ASP A 744 13.50 -6.51 -6.02
C ASP A 744 12.43 -5.42 -6.24
N SER A 745 12.23 -4.54 -5.25
CA SER A 745 11.32 -3.41 -5.37
C SER A 745 11.72 -2.41 -6.46
N LEU A 746 13.01 -2.09 -6.59
CA LEU A 746 13.53 -1.20 -7.65
C LEU A 746 13.37 -1.81 -9.05
N VAL A 747 13.69 -3.09 -9.20
CA VAL A 747 13.56 -3.78 -10.49
C VAL A 747 12.08 -3.91 -10.87
N GLN A 748 11.20 -4.23 -9.92
CA GLN A 748 9.75 -4.28 -10.14
C GLN A 748 9.18 -2.90 -10.51
N ALA A 749 9.67 -1.84 -9.85
CA ALA A 749 9.28 -0.47 -10.17
C ALA A 749 9.64 -0.12 -11.63
N LEU A 750 10.88 -0.42 -12.04
CA LEU A 750 11.35 -0.23 -13.42
C LEU A 750 10.57 -1.08 -14.42
N ALA A 751 10.30 -2.34 -14.11
CA ALA A 751 9.48 -3.22 -14.95
C ALA A 751 8.08 -2.62 -15.16
N SER A 752 7.43 -2.13 -14.09
CA SER A 752 6.14 -1.44 -14.20
C SER A 752 6.21 -0.13 -15.00
N TYR A 753 7.36 0.54 -14.96
CA TYR A 753 7.58 1.84 -15.60
C TYR A 753 7.76 1.71 -17.12
N VAL A 754 8.43 0.66 -17.59
CA VAL A 754 8.62 0.40 -19.03
C VAL A 754 7.30 -0.02 -19.71
N CYS A 755 6.27 -0.39 -18.95
CA CYS A 755 5.02 -0.87 -19.52
C CYS A 755 4.12 0.22 -20.13
N TYR A 756 4.18 1.47 -19.66
CA TYR A 756 3.27 2.51 -20.15
C TYR A 756 3.94 3.42 -21.21
N PRO A 757 3.22 3.87 -22.25
CA PRO A 757 3.81 4.70 -23.32
C PRO A 757 4.44 6.01 -22.82
N ALA A 758 3.76 6.74 -21.93
CA ALA A 758 4.24 8.03 -21.45
C ALA A 758 5.53 7.92 -20.60
N THR A 759 5.65 6.86 -19.80
CA THR A 759 6.82 6.60 -18.96
C THR A 759 7.96 6.00 -19.77
N LEU A 760 7.66 5.21 -20.80
CA LEU A 760 8.66 4.73 -21.76
C LEU A 760 9.26 5.89 -22.55
N GLN A 761 8.44 6.82 -23.04
CA GLN A 761 8.91 8.03 -23.72
C GLN A 761 9.81 8.88 -22.80
N ALA A 762 9.52 8.92 -21.50
CA ALA A 762 10.38 9.59 -20.52
C ALA A 762 11.73 8.87 -20.35
N LEU A 763 11.77 7.53 -20.35
CA LEU A 763 13.03 6.77 -20.35
C LEU A 763 13.85 7.02 -21.63
N GLU A 764 13.19 7.10 -22.79
CA GLU A 764 13.85 7.41 -24.06
C GLU A 764 14.43 8.83 -24.07
N SER A 765 13.81 9.76 -23.33
CA SER A 765 14.23 11.16 -23.23
C SER A 765 15.32 11.42 -22.18
N MET A 766 15.82 10.38 -21.49
CA MET A 766 16.94 10.49 -20.55
C MET A 766 18.25 10.86 -21.26
N ASP A 767 19.22 11.34 -20.50
CA ASP A 767 20.59 11.55 -20.98
C ASP A 767 21.20 10.24 -21.53
N PRO A 768 22.07 10.33 -22.57
CA PRO A 768 22.64 9.15 -23.21
C PRO A 768 23.39 8.22 -22.24
N ASP A 769 24.08 8.79 -21.24
CA ASP A 769 24.85 8.03 -20.26
C ASP A 769 23.93 7.17 -19.37
N SER A 770 22.83 7.73 -18.86
CA SER A 770 21.80 6.99 -18.11
C SER A 770 21.19 5.84 -18.92
N ARG A 771 20.88 6.08 -20.20
CA ARG A 771 20.34 5.03 -21.10
C ARG A 771 21.34 3.90 -21.29
N LEU A 772 22.63 4.24 -21.43
CA LEU A 772 23.70 3.26 -21.59
C LEU A 772 23.93 2.45 -20.29
N ILE A 773 23.86 3.09 -19.12
CA ILE A 773 23.94 2.42 -17.81
C ILE A 773 22.83 1.38 -17.67
N MET A 774 21.57 1.77 -17.97
CA MET A 774 20.44 0.85 -17.93
C MET A 774 20.61 -0.32 -18.90
N THR A 775 21.03 -0.04 -20.14
CA THR A 775 21.25 -1.06 -21.17
C THR A 775 22.33 -2.05 -20.74
N LYS A 776 23.47 -1.56 -20.24
CA LYS A 776 24.57 -2.37 -19.71
C LYS A 776 24.10 -3.27 -18.58
N ALA A 777 23.31 -2.74 -17.66
CA ALA A 777 22.80 -3.47 -16.51
C ALA A 777 21.75 -4.54 -16.87
N LEU A 778 20.93 -4.31 -17.91
CA LEU A 778 19.98 -5.31 -18.40
C LEU A 778 20.65 -6.47 -19.14
N LEU A 779 21.78 -6.21 -19.80
CA LEU A 779 22.54 -7.20 -20.58
C LEU A 779 23.68 -7.86 -19.79
N GLN A 780 23.70 -7.73 -18.46
CA GLN A 780 24.62 -8.50 -17.62
C GLN A 780 24.24 -9.99 -17.59
N PRO A 781 25.21 -10.91 -17.40
CA PRO A 781 24.95 -12.34 -17.29
C PRO A 781 23.94 -12.69 -16.18
N TYR A 782 23.15 -13.75 -16.37
CA TYR A 782 22.12 -14.19 -15.43
C TYR A 782 22.64 -14.99 -14.23
N GLU A 783 23.94 -15.27 -14.17
CA GLU A 783 24.56 -16.03 -13.08
C GLU A 783 24.62 -15.20 -11.77
N ASN A 784 24.27 -15.81 -10.64
CA ASN A 784 24.27 -15.19 -9.30
C ASN A 784 23.38 -13.93 -9.14
N ARG A 785 22.35 -13.77 -9.98
CA ARG A 785 21.42 -12.63 -9.97
C ARG A 785 19.97 -13.08 -10.16
N ALA A 786 19.02 -12.39 -9.52
CA ALA A 786 17.60 -12.46 -9.88
C ALA A 786 17.35 -11.82 -11.26
N TRP A 787 17.27 -12.64 -12.31
CA TRP A 787 17.27 -12.18 -13.71
C TRP A 787 15.87 -12.06 -14.33
N ALA A 788 14.85 -12.74 -13.79
CA ALA A 788 13.53 -12.84 -14.41
C ALA A 788 12.92 -11.46 -14.73
N GLN A 789 12.96 -10.52 -13.79
CA GLN A 789 12.42 -9.17 -13.99
C GLN A 789 13.21 -8.33 -15.01
N SER A 790 14.54 -8.51 -15.08
CA SER A 790 15.37 -7.85 -16.11
C SER A 790 15.09 -8.41 -17.51
N ASN A 791 14.88 -9.72 -17.60
CA ASN A 791 14.44 -10.38 -18.83
C ASN A 791 13.07 -9.84 -19.29
N TRP A 792 12.13 -9.64 -18.35
CA TRP A 792 10.84 -9.02 -18.65
C TRP A 792 10.93 -7.59 -19.18
N ILE A 793 11.85 -6.78 -18.65
CA ILE A 793 12.10 -5.43 -19.16
C ILE A 793 12.54 -5.49 -20.64
N LEU A 794 13.46 -6.39 -21.00
CA LEU A 794 13.90 -6.59 -22.38
C LEU A 794 12.75 -7.03 -23.30
N ILE A 795 11.94 -7.99 -22.85
CA ILE A 795 10.75 -8.45 -23.59
C ILE A 795 9.79 -7.29 -23.85
N ARG A 796 9.60 -6.41 -22.86
CA ARG A 796 8.69 -5.27 -23.01
C ARG A 796 9.23 -4.25 -24.02
N LEU A 797 10.52 -3.93 -23.98
CA LEU A 797 11.17 -3.06 -24.96
C LEU A 797 11.09 -3.63 -26.39
N TRP A 798 11.07 -4.97 -26.52
CA TRP A 798 10.90 -5.69 -27.78
C TRP A 798 9.43 -5.85 -28.24
N LYS A 799 8.46 -5.76 -27.34
CA LYS A 799 7.05 -6.06 -27.62
C LYS A 799 6.46 -5.10 -28.66
N GLY A 800 6.20 -5.63 -29.85
CA GLY A 800 5.75 -4.90 -31.04
C GLY A 800 6.62 -5.15 -32.27
N CYS A 801 7.90 -5.49 -32.07
CA CYS A 801 8.87 -5.74 -33.14
C CYS A 801 9.01 -7.23 -33.52
N GLY A 802 8.74 -8.15 -32.59
CA GLY A 802 8.85 -9.60 -32.82
C GLY A 802 7.76 -10.18 -33.73
N PHE A 803 8.02 -11.37 -34.28
CA PHE A 803 7.11 -12.10 -35.16
C PHE A 803 5.78 -12.38 -34.45
N ALA A 804 4.70 -11.86 -35.03
CA ALA A 804 3.34 -11.91 -34.48
C ALA A 804 3.24 -11.45 -33.00
N PHE A 805 4.20 -10.67 -32.50
CA PHE A 805 4.29 -10.27 -31.08
C PHE A 805 3.62 -8.90 -30.83
N ARG A 806 2.38 -8.75 -31.32
CA ARG A 806 1.58 -7.51 -31.27
C ARG A 806 0.30 -7.63 -30.43
N TYR A 807 0.11 -8.76 -29.74
CA TYR A 807 -1.08 -8.98 -28.93
C TYR A 807 -0.92 -8.44 -27.50
N SER A 808 -2.01 -7.92 -26.92
CA SER A 808 -2.11 -7.60 -25.49
C SER A 808 -2.42 -8.84 -24.67
N ILE A 809 -3.38 -9.64 -25.11
CA ILE A 809 -3.74 -10.93 -24.50
C ILE A 809 -3.53 -12.01 -25.57
N SER A 810 -2.97 -13.16 -25.18
CA SER A 810 -2.81 -14.29 -26.11
C SER A 810 -4.16 -14.59 -26.78
N PRO A 811 -4.23 -14.74 -28.12
CA PRO A 811 -5.50 -14.91 -28.84
C PRO A 811 -6.35 -16.10 -28.36
N HIS A 812 -5.70 -17.15 -27.85
CA HIS A 812 -6.38 -18.30 -27.24
C HIS A 812 -7.02 -17.96 -25.89
N LEU A 813 -6.30 -17.21 -25.06
CA LEU A 813 -6.81 -16.74 -23.77
C LEU A 813 -7.96 -15.74 -23.96
N ALA A 814 -7.87 -14.87 -24.97
CA ALA A 814 -8.94 -13.92 -25.32
C ALA A 814 -10.24 -14.65 -25.73
N LYS A 815 -10.14 -15.78 -26.42
CA LYS A 815 -11.30 -16.63 -26.75
C LYS A 815 -11.90 -17.30 -25.50
N LYS A 816 -11.07 -17.78 -24.57
CA LYS A 816 -11.49 -18.45 -23.31
C LYS A 816 -12.06 -17.48 -22.25
N MET A 817 -11.50 -16.27 -22.14
CA MET A 817 -11.96 -15.23 -21.20
C MET A 817 -13.39 -14.74 -21.45
N SER A 818 -13.96 -15.02 -22.62
CA SER A 818 -15.37 -14.72 -22.91
C SER A 818 -16.36 -15.53 -22.04
N CYS A 819 -15.91 -16.58 -21.34
CA CYS A 819 -16.78 -17.46 -20.54
C CYS A 819 -16.51 -17.49 -19.03
N LYS A 820 -15.34 -17.10 -18.50
CA LYS A 820 -15.06 -17.05 -17.05
C LYS A 820 -14.03 -15.96 -16.73
N SER A 821 -14.28 -15.18 -15.67
CA SER A 821 -13.33 -14.21 -15.11
C SER A 821 -12.29 -14.94 -14.26
N ILE A 822 -11.14 -15.26 -14.85
CA ILE A 822 -10.01 -15.76 -14.07
C ILE A 822 -9.20 -14.56 -13.55
N PRO A 823 -8.91 -14.48 -12.24
CA PRO A 823 -7.98 -13.50 -11.70
C PRO A 823 -6.62 -13.70 -12.37
N LEU A 824 -6.14 -12.67 -13.09
CA LEU A 824 -4.79 -12.68 -13.65
C LEU A 824 -3.79 -12.89 -12.50
N PRO A 825 -2.75 -13.74 -12.66
CA PRO A 825 -1.78 -13.98 -11.61
C PRO A 825 -1.12 -12.68 -11.13
N GLU A 826 -1.17 -12.42 -9.82
CA GLU A 826 -0.54 -11.28 -9.13
C GLU A 826 0.97 -11.18 -9.41
N ALA A 827 1.61 -12.26 -9.85
CA ALA A 827 3.04 -12.30 -10.11
C ALA A 827 3.47 -11.43 -11.30
N PHE A 828 2.62 -11.24 -12.34
CA PHE A 828 3.00 -10.50 -13.56
C PHE A 828 1.82 -9.76 -14.23
N PRO A 829 1.38 -8.61 -13.70
CA PRO A 829 0.17 -7.88 -14.16
C PRO A 829 0.27 -7.21 -15.54
N THR A 830 1.43 -7.27 -16.21
CA THR A 830 1.82 -6.35 -17.29
C THR A 830 1.77 -6.91 -18.71
N ILE A 831 1.40 -8.20 -18.87
CA ILE A 831 1.28 -8.81 -20.20
C ILE A 831 0.10 -8.22 -20.98
N SER A 832 -0.99 -7.81 -20.31
CA SER A 832 -2.23 -7.31 -20.89
C SER A 832 -2.16 -5.90 -21.51
N GLN A 833 -1.00 -5.23 -21.45
CA GLN A 833 -0.86 -3.88 -21.98
C GLN A 833 -0.54 -3.86 -23.48
N THR A 834 -1.00 -2.81 -24.18
CA THR A 834 -0.79 -2.59 -25.61
C THR A 834 0.70 -2.62 -25.96
N PRO A 835 1.10 -3.14 -27.14
CA PRO A 835 2.50 -3.13 -27.57
C PRO A 835 3.05 -1.70 -27.64
N CYS A 836 4.26 -1.49 -27.16
CA CYS A 836 4.95 -0.21 -27.20
C CYS A 836 6.46 -0.48 -27.21
N PRO A 837 7.05 -0.78 -28.38
CA PRO A 837 8.47 -1.08 -28.48
C PRO A 837 9.31 0.19 -28.35
N SER A 838 10.53 0.06 -27.84
CA SER A 838 11.47 1.19 -27.72
C SER A 838 12.63 1.07 -28.72
N PRO A 839 12.59 1.79 -29.86
CA PRO A 839 13.69 1.72 -30.83
C PRO A 839 15.01 2.25 -30.24
N VAL A 840 14.94 3.26 -29.37
CA VAL A 840 16.13 3.90 -28.77
C VAL A 840 16.92 2.92 -27.89
N PHE A 841 16.25 2.16 -27.02
CA PHE A 841 16.94 1.17 -26.18
C PHE A 841 17.40 -0.06 -26.98
N LEU A 842 16.65 -0.47 -28.01
CA LEU A 842 17.05 -1.56 -28.89
C LEU A 842 18.31 -1.20 -29.71
N GLU A 843 18.45 0.05 -30.14
CA GLU A 843 19.65 0.55 -30.82
C GLU A 843 20.87 0.56 -29.88
N HIS A 844 20.73 1.09 -28.66
CA HIS A 844 21.81 1.04 -27.66
C HIS A 844 22.20 -0.41 -27.31
N ALA A 845 21.22 -1.32 -27.20
CA ALA A 845 21.48 -2.73 -26.95
C ALA A 845 22.27 -3.37 -28.09
N SER A 846 21.89 -3.08 -29.34
CA SER A 846 22.60 -3.55 -30.54
C SER A 846 24.06 -3.06 -30.55
N GLN A 847 24.27 -1.75 -30.34
CA GLN A 847 25.60 -1.15 -30.31
C GLN A 847 26.47 -1.74 -29.20
N TRP A 848 25.93 -1.88 -27.99
CA TRP A 848 26.68 -2.42 -26.86
C TRP A 848 27.12 -3.87 -27.06
N LEU A 849 26.24 -4.72 -27.61
CA LEU A 849 26.53 -6.12 -27.92
C LEU A 849 27.60 -6.28 -29.03
N LEU A 850 27.67 -5.32 -29.96
CA LEU A 850 28.69 -5.30 -31.00
C LEU A 850 30.06 -4.88 -30.45
N ASP A 851 30.09 -3.82 -29.64
CA ASP A 851 31.30 -3.21 -29.09
C ASP A 851 31.98 -4.06 -27.99
N ASN A 852 31.22 -4.88 -27.26
CA ASN A 852 31.72 -5.65 -26.11
C ASN A 852 31.57 -7.18 -26.33
N PRO A 853 32.44 -7.81 -27.13
CA PRO A 853 32.27 -9.20 -27.55
C PRO A 853 32.35 -10.22 -26.41
N GLU A 854 33.19 -9.98 -25.38
CA GLU A 854 33.32 -10.88 -24.22
C GLU A 854 32.09 -10.86 -23.32
N ALA A 855 31.58 -9.66 -23.01
CA ALA A 855 30.38 -9.48 -22.20
C ALA A 855 29.13 -10.02 -22.92
N ALA A 856 29.02 -9.76 -24.23
CA ALA A 856 27.95 -10.32 -25.07
C ALA A 856 27.99 -11.86 -25.10
N ALA A 857 29.18 -12.46 -25.17
CA ALA A 857 29.34 -13.91 -25.13
C ALA A 857 28.89 -14.51 -23.78
N SER A 858 29.24 -13.86 -22.66
CA SER A 858 28.82 -14.29 -21.33
C SER A 858 27.31 -14.19 -21.14
N PHE A 859 26.71 -13.06 -21.54
CA PHE A 859 25.26 -12.85 -21.54
C PHE A 859 24.54 -13.93 -22.35
N MET A 860 24.93 -14.13 -23.61
CA MET A 860 24.30 -15.11 -24.50
C MET A 860 24.44 -16.55 -24.00
N SER A 861 25.60 -16.92 -23.46
CA SER A 861 25.79 -18.22 -22.84
C SER A 861 24.82 -18.43 -21.67
N SER A 862 24.63 -17.40 -20.83
CA SER A 862 23.72 -17.45 -19.70
C SER A 862 22.25 -17.57 -20.13
N VAL A 863 21.80 -16.83 -21.15
CA VAL A 863 20.43 -16.92 -21.69
C VAL A 863 20.14 -18.32 -22.25
N LEU A 864 21.06 -18.87 -23.04
CA LEU A 864 20.92 -20.22 -23.61
C LEU A 864 20.93 -21.31 -22.52
N ASN A 865 21.73 -21.14 -21.46
CA ASN A 865 21.74 -22.05 -20.30
C ASN A 865 20.41 -22.02 -19.54
N GLN A 866 19.92 -20.81 -19.22
CA GLN A 866 18.65 -20.64 -18.50
C GLN A 866 17.45 -21.12 -19.32
N LEU A 867 17.47 -20.95 -20.65
CA LEU A 867 16.39 -21.45 -21.51
C LEU A 867 16.36 -22.97 -21.50
N ASN A 868 17.52 -23.62 -21.61
CA ASN A 868 17.60 -25.07 -21.57
C ASN A 868 17.06 -25.62 -20.24
N TRP A 869 17.44 -24.99 -19.12
CA TRP A 869 16.93 -25.35 -17.79
C TRP A 869 15.42 -25.13 -17.68
N ALA A 870 14.94 -23.91 -17.95
CA ALA A 870 13.52 -23.56 -17.80
C ALA A 870 12.60 -24.44 -18.68
N PHE A 871 13.03 -24.72 -19.91
CA PHE A 871 12.28 -25.58 -20.81
C PHE A 871 12.31 -27.05 -20.37
N SER A 872 13.45 -27.55 -19.85
CA SER A 872 13.54 -28.92 -19.33
C SER A 872 12.65 -29.14 -18.10
N GLU A 873 12.66 -28.20 -17.15
CA GLU A 873 11.77 -28.22 -15.98
C GLU A 873 10.30 -28.16 -16.41
N PHE A 874 9.95 -27.28 -17.36
CA PHE A 874 8.61 -27.19 -17.91
C PHE A 874 8.13 -28.53 -18.48
N ILE A 875 8.94 -29.18 -19.32
CA ILE A 875 8.59 -30.49 -19.90
C ILE A 875 8.51 -31.59 -18.81
N GLY A 876 9.40 -31.57 -17.81
CA GLY A 876 9.35 -32.48 -16.67
C GLY A 876 8.03 -32.38 -15.91
N MET A 877 7.60 -31.14 -15.60
CA MET A 877 6.30 -30.91 -14.94
C MET A 877 5.11 -31.33 -15.80
N LEU A 878 5.15 -31.09 -17.12
CA LEU A 878 4.09 -31.57 -18.02
C LEU A 878 3.98 -33.11 -18.03
N GLN A 879 5.12 -33.80 -17.97
CA GLN A 879 5.15 -35.26 -17.87
C GLN A 879 4.58 -35.76 -16.54
N GLU A 880 4.89 -35.08 -15.43
CA GLU A 880 4.30 -35.39 -14.11
C GLU A 880 2.79 -35.21 -14.12
N ILE A 881 2.28 -34.11 -14.69
CA ILE A 881 0.84 -33.83 -14.82
C ILE A 881 0.15 -34.90 -15.68
N GLN A 882 0.74 -35.29 -16.81
CA GLN A 882 0.21 -36.37 -17.65
C GLN A 882 0.21 -37.70 -16.91
N ASN A 883 1.29 -38.04 -16.20
CA ASN A 883 1.39 -39.27 -15.42
C ASN A 883 0.37 -39.33 -14.28
N ALA A 884 0.10 -38.20 -13.63
CA ALA A 884 -0.95 -38.08 -12.62
C ALA A 884 -2.35 -38.23 -13.22
N SER A 885 -2.60 -37.63 -14.39
CA SER A 885 -3.88 -37.72 -15.10
C SER A 885 -4.20 -39.13 -15.59
N ASN A 886 -3.18 -39.92 -15.95
CA ASN A 886 -3.34 -41.30 -16.42
C ASN A 886 -3.51 -42.34 -15.29
N ARG A 887 -3.41 -41.95 -14.01
CA ARG A 887 -3.63 -42.87 -12.87
C ARG A 887 -5.13 -43.03 -12.59
N PRO A 888 -5.61 -44.26 -12.28
CA PRO A 888 -7.03 -44.52 -12.03
C PRO A 888 -7.55 -43.93 -10.71
N GLU A 889 -6.67 -43.62 -9.75
CA GLU A 889 -7.00 -42.89 -8.53
C GLU A 889 -6.99 -41.38 -8.81
N ARG A 890 -8.01 -40.64 -8.33
CA ARG A 890 -8.07 -39.17 -8.46
C ARG A 890 -6.99 -38.52 -7.59
N VAL A 891 -5.76 -38.49 -8.08
CA VAL A 891 -4.66 -37.72 -7.48
C VAL A 891 -4.92 -36.25 -7.78
N PHE A 892 -5.28 -35.47 -6.76
CA PHE A 892 -5.35 -34.02 -6.90
C PHE A 892 -3.93 -33.46 -7.07
N ILE A 893 -3.68 -32.81 -8.20
CA ILE A 893 -2.43 -32.09 -8.43
C ILE A 893 -2.49 -30.81 -7.58
N ASP A 894 -1.44 -30.56 -6.81
CA ASP A 894 -1.34 -29.37 -5.96
C ASP A 894 -1.41 -28.09 -6.83
N SER A 895 -2.26 -27.15 -6.43
CA SER A 895 -2.39 -25.82 -7.05
C SER A 895 -1.03 -25.10 -7.14
N ARG A 896 -0.14 -25.31 -6.16
CA ARG A 896 1.22 -24.77 -6.19
C ARG A 896 2.04 -25.33 -7.35
N GLN A 897 1.96 -26.64 -7.63
CA GLN A 897 2.69 -27.27 -8.74
C GLN A 897 2.19 -26.76 -10.10
N LEU A 898 0.87 -26.58 -10.26
CA LEU A 898 0.31 -25.99 -11.47
C LEU A 898 0.82 -24.57 -11.71
N LYS A 899 0.89 -23.74 -10.66
CA LYS A 899 1.45 -22.39 -10.74
C LYS A 899 2.95 -22.39 -11.11
N ILE A 900 3.73 -23.31 -10.57
CA ILE A 900 5.16 -23.45 -10.92
C ILE A 900 5.30 -23.83 -12.40
N CYS A 901 4.50 -24.79 -12.89
CA CYS A 901 4.49 -25.19 -14.29
C CYS A 901 4.18 -24.02 -15.24
N ALA A 902 3.15 -23.23 -14.94
CA ALA A 902 2.84 -22.01 -15.69
C ALA A 902 4.00 -21.00 -15.64
N THR A 903 4.63 -20.82 -14.47
CA THR A 903 5.80 -19.92 -14.33
C THR A 903 6.99 -20.40 -15.18
N CYS A 904 7.28 -21.70 -15.21
CA CYS A 904 8.35 -22.26 -16.05
C CYS A 904 8.07 -22.05 -17.54
N PHE A 905 6.81 -22.19 -17.97
CA PHE A 905 6.40 -21.86 -19.34
C PHE A 905 6.64 -20.39 -19.67
N ASP A 906 6.21 -19.48 -18.79
CA ASP A 906 6.38 -18.04 -18.98
C ASP A 906 7.87 -17.63 -19.02
N LEU A 907 8.71 -18.25 -18.18
CA LEU A 907 10.16 -18.05 -18.21
C LEU A 907 10.79 -18.54 -19.52
N ALA A 908 10.44 -19.75 -19.98
CA ALA A 908 10.96 -20.32 -21.23
C ALA A 908 10.54 -19.46 -22.43
N LEU A 909 9.26 -19.05 -22.48
CA LEU A 909 8.74 -18.13 -23.50
C LEU A 909 9.47 -16.79 -23.47
N GLY A 910 9.68 -16.23 -22.28
CA GLY A 910 10.36 -14.95 -22.13
C GLY A 910 11.80 -14.99 -22.63
N LEU A 911 12.54 -16.06 -22.30
CA LEU A 911 13.90 -16.26 -22.78
C LEU A 911 13.97 -16.46 -24.30
N LEU A 912 12.99 -17.18 -24.90
CA LEU A 912 12.87 -17.31 -26.35
C LEU A 912 12.64 -15.95 -27.03
N ARG A 913 11.85 -15.05 -26.44
CA ARG A 913 11.62 -13.70 -26.96
C ARG A 913 12.86 -12.80 -26.86
N VAL A 914 13.67 -12.95 -25.81
CA VAL A 914 14.97 -12.26 -25.73
C VAL A 914 15.97 -12.83 -26.75
N LEU A 915 15.98 -14.14 -26.99
CA LEU A 915 16.77 -14.72 -28.08
C LEU A 915 16.32 -14.23 -29.47
N GLU A 916 15.02 -14.17 -29.72
CA GLU A 916 14.46 -13.57 -30.93
C GLU A 916 14.96 -12.13 -31.12
N MET A 917 14.86 -11.31 -30.07
CA MET A 917 15.39 -9.94 -30.06
C MET A 917 16.88 -9.90 -30.38
N THR A 918 17.72 -10.71 -29.72
CA THR A 918 19.18 -10.67 -29.94
C THR A 918 19.58 -11.14 -31.33
N VAL A 919 18.93 -12.18 -31.87
CA VAL A 919 19.16 -12.67 -33.24
C VAL A 919 18.76 -11.61 -34.26
N HIS A 920 17.65 -10.90 -34.03
CA HIS A 920 17.19 -9.82 -34.89
C HIS A 920 18.12 -8.61 -34.87
N LEU A 921 18.53 -8.15 -33.68
CA LEU A 921 19.37 -6.96 -33.53
C LEU A 921 20.82 -7.19 -34.00
N VAL A 922 21.42 -8.34 -33.62
CA VAL A 922 22.84 -8.62 -33.85
C VAL A 922 23.03 -10.04 -34.42
N PRO A 923 22.59 -10.32 -35.65
CA PRO A 923 22.75 -11.63 -36.28
C PRO A 923 24.22 -12.04 -36.48
N GLN A 924 25.13 -11.06 -36.43
CA GLN A 924 26.58 -11.25 -36.50
C GLN A 924 27.12 -12.07 -35.33
N LEU A 925 26.49 -12.03 -34.14
CA LEU A 925 26.90 -12.83 -32.98
C LEU A 925 26.87 -14.34 -33.26
N PHE A 926 25.98 -14.78 -34.15
CA PHE A 926 25.80 -16.19 -34.51
C PHE A 926 26.50 -16.55 -35.83
N THR A 927 26.68 -15.59 -36.72
CA THR A 927 27.08 -15.88 -38.10
C THR A 927 28.51 -15.45 -38.45
N ASP A 928 29.11 -14.52 -37.71
CA ASP A 928 30.46 -14.00 -37.98
C ASP A 928 31.57 -15.03 -37.70
N PRO A 929 32.34 -15.48 -38.71
CA PRO A 929 33.44 -16.43 -38.54
C PRO A 929 34.66 -15.86 -37.80
N SER A 930 34.78 -14.53 -37.65
CA SER A 930 35.87 -13.92 -36.90
C SER A 930 35.75 -14.09 -35.38
N ARG A 931 34.53 -14.38 -34.90
CA ARG A 931 34.24 -14.59 -33.47
C ARG A 931 34.26 -16.09 -33.16
N PRO A 932 35.13 -16.57 -32.24
CA PRO A 932 35.24 -18.00 -31.91
C PRO A 932 33.96 -18.58 -31.29
N SER A 933 33.16 -17.74 -30.63
CA SER A 933 31.91 -18.11 -29.96
C SER A 933 30.73 -18.33 -30.91
N SER A 934 30.80 -17.82 -32.15
CA SER A 934 29.63 -17.76 -33.06
C SER A 934 29.13 -19.13 -33.49
N GLU A 935 30.05 -20.04 -33.79
CA GLU A 935 29.74 -21.42 -34.18
C GLU A 935 29.10 -22.21 -33.03
N ILE A 936 29.59 -21.98 -31.81
CA ILE A 936 29.05 -22.60 -30.60
C ILE A 936 27.63 -22.10 -30.33
N PHE A 937 27.41 -20.79 -30.38
CA PHE A 937 26.09 -20.20 -30.14
C PHE A 937 25.08 -20.61 -31.19
N LEU A 938 25.48 -20.64 -32.47
CA LEU A 938 24.61 -21.08 -33.56
C LEU A 938 24.22 -22.56 -33.40
N THR A 939 25.17 -23.43 -33.07
CA THR A 939 24.90 -24.87 -32.82
C THR A 939 23.94 -25.06 -31.65
N ARG A 940 24.19 -24.39 -30.52
CA ARG A 940 23.32 -24.46 -29.33
C ARG A 940 21.93 -23.88 -29.58
N LEU A 941 21.84 -22.80 -30.35
CA LEU A 941 20.56 -22.18 -30.74
C LEU A 941 19.74 -23.15 -31.60
N CYS A 942 20.35 -23.75 -32.62
CA CYS A 942 19.71 -24.75 -33.48
C CYS A 942 19.22 -25.95 -32.66
N GLN A 943 20.04 -26.46 -31.73
CA GLN A 943 19.64 -27.53 -30.79
C GLN A 943 18.39 -27.17 -30.00
N LEU A 944 18.37 -26.01 -29.34
CA LEU A 944 17.24 -25.59 -28.52
C LEU A 944 15.98 -25.35 -29.36
N VAL A 945 16.12 -24.69 -30.52
CA VAL A 945 15.00 -24.47 -31.45
C VAL A 945 14.40 -25.80 -31.92
N CYS A 946 15.22 -26.77 -32.31
CA CYS A 946 14.75 -28.10 -32.71
C CYS A 946 14.09 -28.86 -31.55
N GLN A 947 14.67 -28.79 -30.34
CA GLN A 947 14.08 -29.40 -29.15
C GLN A 947 12.71 -28.81 -28.81
N VAL A 948 12.58 -27.48 -28.84
CA VAL A 948 11.32 -26.77 -28.58
C VAL A 948 10.29 -27.13 -29.63
N LEU A 949 10.63 -27.05 -30.92
CA LEU A 949 9.73 -27.42 -32.01
C LEU A 949 9.24 -28.85 -31.85
N ASN A 950 10.13 -29.84 -31.79
CA ASN A 950 9.74 -31.25 -31.77
C ASN A 950 8.90 -31.63 -30.54
N ARG A 951 9.15 -31.04 -29.38
CA ARG A 951 8.40 -31.33 -28.15
C ARG A 951 7.00 -30.72 -28.16
N ILE A 952 6.83 -29.57 -28.79
CA ILE A 952 5.56 -28.84 -28.84
C ILE A 952 4.68 -29.30 -30.01
N THR A 953 5.27 -29.64 -31.15
CA THR A 953 4.55 -30.12 -32.35
C THR A 953 4.28 -31.63 -32.36
N SER A 954 4.75 -32.36 -31.35
CA SER A 954 4.56 -33.82 -31.28
C SER A 954 3.09 -34.22 -31.13
N LYS A 955 2.60 -35.03 -32.08
CA LYS A 955 1.20 -35.51 -32.16
C LYS A 955 0.74 -36.30 -30.92
N SER A 956 1.66 -37.02 -30.26
CA SER A 956 1.41 -37.81 -29.05
C SER A 956 2.14 -37.24 -27.82
N GLY A 957 2.52 -35.96 -27.87
CA GLY A 957 3.30 -35.30 -26.84
C GLY A 957 2.48 -34.91 -25.61
N CYS A 958 3.15 -34.86 -24.46
CA CYS A 958 2.60 -34.40 -23.18
C CYS A 958 1.97 -33.00 -23.30
N PHE A 959 2.56 -32.14 -24.13
CA PHE A 959 2.12 -30.75 -24.35
C PHE A 959 0.72 -30.66 -24.97
N CYS A 960 0.45 -31.43 -26.03
CA CYS A 960 -0.84 -31.40 -26.72
C CYS A 960 -1.98 -31.86 -25.79
N LEU A 961 -1.72 -32.90 -24.99
CA LEU A 961 -2.67 -33.40 -23.99
C LEU A 961 -3.00 -32.32 -22.95
N VAL A 962 -2.00 -31.71 -22.32
CA VAL A 962 -2.23 -30.70 -21.27
C VAL A 962 -2.84 -29.42 -21.82
N ALA A 963 -2.41 -28.96 -23.00
CA ALA A 963 -3.00 -27.77 -23.65
C ALA A 963 -4.48 -27.98 -24.05
N SER A 964 -4.87 -29.24 -24.31
CA SER A 964 -6.27 -29.60 -24.57
C SER A 964 -7.13 -29.74 -23.31
N MET A 965 -6.51 -30.00 -22.15
CA MET A 965 -7.20 -30.11 -20.87
C MET A 965 -7.46 -28.71 -20.28
N GLU A 966 -8.70 -28.43 -19.88
CA GLU A 966 -9.07 -27.16 -19.23
C GLU A 966 -8.76 -27.19 -17.73
N ILE A 967 -7.48 -27.32 -17.37
CA ILE A 967 -7.02 -27.31 -15.98
C ILE A 967 -6.93 -25.85 -15.48
N PRO A 968 -7.67 -25.48 -14.41
CA PRO A 968 -7.55 -24.16 -13.80
C PRO A 968 -6.11 -23.89 -13.35
N GLY A 969 -5.53 -22.77 -13.80
CA GLY A 969 -4.14 -22.37 -13.50
C GLY A 969 -3.11 -22.63 -14.60
N LEU A 970 -3.46 -23.34 -15.68
CA LEU A 970 -2.58 -23.58 -16.84
C LEU A 970 -3.06 -22.90 -18.13
N GLU A 971 -3.91 -21.88 -18.00
CA GLU A 971 -4.62 -21.26 -19.14
C GLU A 971 -3.71 -20.47 -20.08
N THR A 972 -2.55 -20.03 -19.58
CA THR A 972 -1.54 -19.29 -20.36
C THR A 972 -0.76 -20.19 -21.32
N ILE A 973 -0.75 -21.50 -21.09
CA ILE A 973 0.00 -22.47 -21.89
C ILE A 973 -0.76 -22.75 -23.18
N ASP A 974 -0.16 -22.39 -24.32
CA ASP A 974 -0.70 -22.65 -25.64
C ASP A 974 0.41 -22.75 -26.70
N HIS A 975 0.10 -23.35 -27.85
CA HIS A 975 1.00 -23.52 -28.98
C HIS A 975 1.38 -22.17 -29.61
N PHE A 976 0.44 -21.22 -29.70
CA PHE A 976 0.64 -19.93 -30.36
C PHE A 976 1.84 -19.10 -29.81
N PRO A 977 1.90 -18.73 -28.52
CA PRO A 977 2.93 -17.81 -28.02
C PRO A 977 4.37 -18.34 -28.17
N ILE A 978 4.57 -19.64 -28.00
CA ILE A 978 5.89 -20.29 -28.06
C ILE A 978 6.35 -20.58 -29.48
N LEU A 979 5.47 -21.07 -30.36
CA LEU A 979 5.81 -21.34 -31.77
C LEU A 979 6.08 -20.05 -32.54
N THR A 980 5.38 -18.96 -32.23
CA THR A 980 5.65 -17.65 -32.86
C THR A 980 7.02 -17.08 -32.47
N ALA A 981 7.49 -17.28 -31.23
CA ALA A 981 8.83 -16.89 -30.82
C ALA A 981 9.92 -17.66 -31.59
N VAL A 982 9.76 -18.99 -31.70
CA VAL A 982 10.69 -19.84 -32.44
C VAL A 982 10.70 -19.52 -33.94
N THR A 983 9.51 -19.29 -34.51
CA THR A 983 9.38 -18.89 -35.92
C THR A 983 10.09 -17.55 -36.17
N GLY A 984 9.94 -16.59 -35.26
CA GLY A 984 10.64 -15.30 -35.35
C GLY A 984 12.16 -15.43 -35.33
N ILE A 985 12.71 -16.34 -34.51
CA ILE A 985 14.16 -16.66 -34.51
C ILE A 985 14.59 -17.19 -35.87
N LEU A 986 13.87 -18.18 -36.42
CA LEU A 986 14.21 -18.79 -37.70
C LEU A 986 14.09 -17.82 -38.88
N VAL A 987 13.02 -17.02 -38.93
CA VAL A 987 12.81 -15.98 -39.95
C VAL A 987 13.92 -14.94 -39.88
N SER A 988 14.26 -14.45 -38.69
CA SER A 988 15.32 -13.44 -38.51
C SER A 988 16.70 -13.97 -38.92
N LEU A 989 16.99 -15.24 -38.64
CA LEU A 989 18.28 -15.86 -38.92
C LEU A 989 18.45 -16.27 -40.40
N ILE A 990 17.38 -16.73 -41.04
CA ILE A 990 17.42 -17.36 -42.36
C ILE A 990 16.86 -16.44 -43.46
N ILE A 991 15.68 -15.87 -43.27
CA ILE A 991 15.01 -15.06 -44.31
C ILE A 991 15.54 -13.64 -44.31
N ASP A 992 15.64 -13.01 -43.14
CA ASP A 992 16.10 -11.62 -43.02
C ASP A 992 17.64 -11.50 -42.98
N GLY A 993 18.36 -12.63 -42.95
CA GLY A 993 19.83 -12.67 -42.89
C GLY A 993 20.53 -12.46 -44.24
N LEU A 994 21.76 -11.90 -44.21
CA LEU A 994 22.61 -11.77 -45.39
C LEU A 994 22.90 -13.15 -46.05
N PRO A 995 23.10 -13.24 -47.38
CA PRO A 995 23.25 -14.53 -48.07
C PRO A 995 24.34 -15.47 -47.52
N LYS A 996 25.45 -14.91 -47.02
CA LYS A 996 26.53 -15.68 -46.37
C LYS A 996 26.12 -16.21 -44.99
N SER A 997 25.43 -15.39 -44.21
CA SER A 997 24.87 -15.72 -42.89
C SER A 997 23.75 -16.76 -43.01
N GLN A 998 22.85 -16.59 -43.99
CA GLN A 998 21.77 -17.53 -44.33
C GLN A 998 22.31 -18.93 -44.64
N LYS A 999 23.33 -19.05 -45.51
CA LYS A 999 23.93 -20.35 -45.84
C LYS A 999 24.52 -21.05 -44.62
N LYS A 1000 25.19 -20.31 -43.74
CA LYS A 1000 25.78 -20.86 -42.50
C LYS A 1000 24.71 -21.32 -41.52
N ALA A 1001 23.65 -20.53 -41.33
CA ALA A 1001 22.52 -20.88 -40.46
C ALA A 1001 21.77 -22.12 -40.96
N ILE A 1002 21.47 -22.21 -42.26
CA ILE A 1002 20.83 -23.39 -42.87
C ILE A 1002 21.70 -24.63 -42.67
N ASN A 1003 23.01 -24.53 -42.93
CA ASN A 1003 23.92 -25.67 -42.74
C ASN A 1003 23.98 -26.14 -41.28
N ALA A 1004 24.02 -25.21 -40.32
CA ALA A 1004 24.02 -25.55 -38.90
C ALA A 1004 22.69 -26.20 -38.46
N LEU A 1005 21.56 -25.70 -38.93
CA LEU A 1005 20.24 -26.26 -38.63
C LEU A 1005 20.06 -27.67 -39.23
N LEU A 1006 20.54 -27.89 -40.46
CA LEU A 1006 20.49 -29.20 -41.12
C LEU A 1006 21.51 -30.21 -40.56
N ALA A 1007 22.62 -29.72 -40.00
CA ALA A 1007 23.61 -30.55 -39.30
C ALA A 1007 23.09 -31.08 -37.96
N GLU A 1008 22.07 -30.43 -37.38
CA GLU A 1008 21.48 -30.84 -36.11
C GLU A 1008 20.66 -32.15 -36.27
N PRO A 1009 21.02 -33.24 -35.55
CA PRO A 1009 20.37 -34.54 -35.72
C PRO A 1009 18.87 -34.55 -35.38
N SER A 1010 18.45 -33.65 -34.50
CA SER A 1010 17.05 -33.52 -34.08
C SER A 1010 16.17 -32.76 -35.07
N PHE A 1011 16.71 -32.21 -36.16
CA PHE A 1011 15.91 -31.45 -37.12
C PHE A 1011 14.91 -32.34 -37.90
N GLN A 1012 13.61 -32.05 -37.77
CA GLN A 1012 12.53 -32.73 -38.50
C GLN A 1012 11.76 -31.71 -39.37
N PRO A 1013 11.72 -31.88 -40.71
CA PRO A 1013 10.96 -30.99 -41.59
C PRO A 1013 9.46 -30.96 -41.28
N SER A 1014 8.90 -32.09 -40.86
CA SER A 1014 7.49 -32.24 -40.47
C SER A 1014 7.07 -31.33 -39.31
N SER A 1015 8.00 -30.94 -38.43
CA SER A 1015 7.72 -29.98 -37.35
C SER A 1015 7.48 -28.56 -37.87
N LEU A 1016 8.00 -28.22 -39.05
CA LEU A 1016 7.76 -26.93 -39.70
C LEU A 1016 6.41 -26.91 -40.43
N ASP A 1017 6.00 -28.05 -41.01
CA ASP A 1017 4.68 -28.17 -41.66
C ASP A 1017 3.52 -27.92 -40.68
N PHE A 1018 3.71 -28.30 -39.41
CA PHE A 1018 2.74 -28.03 -38.35
C PHE A 1018 2.43 -26.52 -38.20
N LEU A 1019 3.38 -25.62 -38.49
CA LEU A 1019 3.17 -24.17 -38.39
C LEU A 1019 2.11 -23.66 -39.39
N LEU A 1020 2.01 -24.30 -40.55
CA LEU A 1020 1.07 -23.94 -41.63
C LEU A 1020 -0.19 -24.82 -41.66
N GLY A 1021 -0.34 -25.75 -40.70
CA GLY A 1021 -1.47 -26.68 -40.63
C GLY A 1021 -1.26 -27.98 -41.41
N GLY A 1022 -0.03 -28.31 -41.80
CA GLY A 1022 0.32 -29.57 -42.44
C GLY A 1022 0.23 -30.75 -41.46
N SER A 1023 -0.57 -31.76 -41.82
CA SER A 1023 -0.81 -33.04 -41.13
C SER A 1023 -1.80 -33.05 -39.95
N GLN A 1024 -3.10 -32.89 -40.23
CA GLN A 1024 -4.18 -33.28 -39.29
C GLN A 1024 -5.26 -34.15 -39.94
N GLU A 1025 -5.28 -35.43 -39.57
CA GLU A 1025 -6.49 -36.28 -39.56
C GLU A 1025 -6.55 -36.96 -38.19
N SER A 1026 -7.07 -36.25 -37.17
CA SER A 1026 -7.56 -36.88 -35.94
C SER A 1026 -8.90 -36.24 -35.54
N PRO A 1027 -9.93 -37.02 -35.15
CA PRO A 1027 -11.29 -36.51 -35.03
C PRO A 1027 -11.58 -35.61 -33.82
N ASN A 1028 -10.63 -35.43 -32.90
CA ASN A 1028 -10.90 -34.82 -31.58
C ASN A 1028 -10.08 -33.54 -31.24
N CYS A 1029 -9.22 -33.03 -32.13
CA CYS A 1029 -8.44 -31.81 -31.86
C CYS A 1029 -8.50 -30.83 -33.04
N LYS A 1030 -8.70 -29.53 -32.77
CA LYS A 1030 -8.64 -28.51 -33.84
C LYS A 1030 -7.20 -28.35 -34.34
N PRO A 1031 -6.97 -28.23 -35.66
CA PRO A 1031 -5.65 -27.94 -36.20
C PRO A 1031 -5.13 -26.59 -35.77
N PHE A 1032 -3.90 -26.58 -35.26
CA PHE A 1032 -3.15 -25.35 -35.08
C PHE A 1032 -2.61 -24.93 -36.45
N SER A 1033 -2.91 -23.70 -36.86
CA SER A 1033 -2.29 -23.06 -38.02
C SER A 1033 -2.09 -21.58 -37.73
N LEU A 1034 -0.93 -21.04 -38.09
CA LEU A 1034 -0.67 -19.60 -37.98
C LEU A 1034 -1.63 -18.76 -38.85
N ARG A 1035 -2.27 -19.36 -39.86
CA ARG A 1035 -3.25 -18.70 -40.74
C ARG A 1035 -4.55 -18.34 -40.03
N ASP A 1036 -4.86 -19.00 -38.91
CA ASP A 1036 -6.13 -18.84 -38.20
C ASP A 1036 -6.14 -17.64 -37.22
N TYR A 1037 -5.00 -16.96 -37.09
CA TYR A 1037 -4.79 -15.87 -36.13
C TYR A 1037 -4.71 -14.52 -36.85
N LYS A 1038 -5.44 -13.53 -36.33
CA LYS A 1038 -5.51 -12.17 -36.92
C LYS A 1038 -4.24 -11.36 -36.67
N GLU A 1039 -3.47 -11.77 -35.68
CA GLU A 1039 -2.27 -11.12 -35.17
C GLU A 1039 -1.04 -11.36 -36.06
N VAL A 1040 -1.09 -12.38 -36.93
CA VAL A 1040 -0.06 -12.71 -37.93
C VAL A 1040 -0.38 -11.96 -39.23
N SER A 1041 0.57 -11.15 -39.72
CA SER A 1041 0.36 -10.41 -40.96
C SER A 1041 0.49 -11.31 -42.20
N LYS A 1042 -0.06 -10.88 -43.34
CA LYS A 1042 0.11 -11.62 -44.61
C LYS A 1042 1.58 -11.74 -45.00
N GLU A 1043 2.35 -10.65 -44.82
CA GLU A 1043 3.80 -10.65 -45.07
C GLU A 1043 4.55 -11.65 -44.18
N GLU A 1044 4.15 -11.78 -42.92
CA GLU A 1044 4.73 -12.77 -42.00
C GLU A 1044 4.43 -14.20 -42.44
N ILE A 1045 3.20 -14.48 -42.90
CA ILE A 1045 2.83 -15.78 -43.45
C ILE A 1045 3.68 -16.10 -44.68
N ASP A 1046 3.85 -15.13 -45.59
CA ASP A 1046 4.68 -15.30 -46.79
C ASP A 1046 6.14 -15.63 -46.43
N LYS A 1047 6.68 -14.99 -45.38
CA LYS A 1047 8.03 -15.31 -44.86
C LYS A 1047 8.12 -16.73 -44.31
N VAL A 1048 7.09 -17.23 -43.61
CA VAL A 1048 7.06 -18.62 -43.11
C VAL A 1048 6.96 -19.61 -44.27
N GLU A 1049 6.16 -19.33 -45.29
CA GLU A 1049 6.06 -20.18 -46.48
C GLU A 1049 7.39 -20.26 -47.23
N GLN A 1050 8.08 -19.13 -47.41
CA GLN A 1050 9.43 -19.08 -47.99
C GLN A 1050 10.44 -19.87 -47.15
N LEU A 1051 10.38 -19.74 -45.82
CA LEU A 1051 11.23 -20.48 -44.88
C LEU A 1051 11.03 -22.00 -45.01
N CYS A 1052 9.77 -22.44 -44.99
CA CYS A 1052 9.42 -23.85 -45.15
C CYS A 1052 9.91 -24.39 -46.51
N GLN A 1053 9.63 -23.69 -47.62
CA GLN A 1053 10.06 -24.12 -48.96
C GLN A 1053 11.58 -24.22 -49.09
N LEU A 1054 12.30 -23.21 -48.58
CA LEU A 1054 13.76 -23.15 -48.62
C LEU A 1054 14.39 -24.30 -47.81
N LEU A 1055 13.90 -24.55 -46.60
CA LEU A 1055 14.42 -25.60 -45.73
C LEU A 1055 14.09 -27.00 -46.26
N HIS A 1056 12.89 -27.24 -46.80
CA HIS A 1056 12.54 -28.52 -47.45
C HIS A 1056 13.44 -28.79 -48.65
N SER A 1057 13.59 -27.82 -49.55
CA SER A 1057 14.47 -27.94 -50.72
C SER A 1057 15.91 -28.27 -50.33
N LYS A 1058 16.45 -27.60 -49.30
CA LYS A 1058 17.83 -27.84 -48.84
C LYS A 1058 17.98 -29.13 -48.05
N TYR A 1059 16.95 -29.54 -47.31
CA TYR A 1059 16.93 -30.82 -46.60
C TYR A 1059 16.94 -32.00 -47.57
N ASP A 1060 16.12 -31.95 -48.63
CA ASP A 1060 16.08 -32.99 -49.66
C ASP A 1060 17.44 -33.14 -50.37
N ILE A 1061 18.08 -32.01 -50.69
CA ILE A 1061 19.44 -31.99 -51.26
C ILE A 1061 20.47 -32.55 -50.27
N ALA A 1062 20.35 -32.24 -48.98
CA ALA A 1062 21.26 -32.75 -47.95
C ALA A 1062 21.08 -34.25 -47.70
N GLN A 1063 19.86 -34.77 -47.74
CA GLN A 1063 19.56 -36.21 -47.63
C GLN A 1063 20.09 -37.00 -48.83
N GLN A 1064 19.94 -36.45 -50.04
CA GLN A 1064 20.52 -37.04 -51.25
C GLN A 1064 22.06 -37.13 -51.18
N ASN A 1065 22.71 -36.18 -50.51
CA ASN A 1065 24.16 -36.19 -50.29
C ASN A 1065 24.63 -37.08 -49.13
N ARG A 1066 23.78 -37.36 -48.12
CA ARG A 1066 24.12 -38.25 -46.99
C ARG A 1066 24.09 -39.74 -47.34
N GLY A 1067 23.45 -40.13 -48.44
CA GLY A 1067 23.35 -41.53 -48.87
C GLY A 1067 24.65 -42.19 -49.37
N LEU A 1068 25.82 -41.59 -49.13
CA LEU A 1068 27.12 -42.07 -49.66
C LEU A 1068 28.23 -42.27 -48.62
N GLU A 1069 27.98 -42.07 -47.32
CA GLU A 1069 29.00 -42.33 -46.28
C GLU A 1069 28.44 -43.27 -45.20
N GLU A 1070 28.76 -44.57 -45.29
CA GLU A 1070 28.73 -45.47 -44.14
C GLU A 1070 29.85 -45.05 -43.18
N ILE A 1071 29.48 -44.49 -42.03
CA ILE A 1071 30.46 -44.13 -40.99
C ILE A 1071 30.77 -45.40 -40.20
N ASP A 1072 32.02 -45.86 -40.27
CA ASP A 1072 32.55 -46.96 -39.45
C ASP A 1072 32.39 -46.66 -37.95
N ASP A 1073 31.69 -47.54 -37.22
CA ASP A 1073 31.35 -47.39 -35.79
C ASP A 1073 32.58 -47.10 -34.91
N ASP A 1074 33.77 -47.58 -35.30
CA ASP A 1074 35.02 -47.38 -34.57
C ASP A 1074 35.58 -45.95 -34.68
N LEU A 1075 35.21 -45.22 -35.72
CA LEU A 1075 35.64 -43.84 -35.97
C LEU A 1075 34.69 -42.80 -35.37
N VAL A 1076 33.54 -43.20 -34.84
CA VAL A 1076 32.55 -42.30 -34.26
C VAL A 1076 32.96 -41.84 -32.85
N CYS A 1077 32.71 -40.57 -32.55
CA CYS A 1077 32.95 -39.99 -31.24
C CYS A 1077 32.03 -40.64 -30.20
N THR A 1078 32.63 -41.20 -29.15
CA THR A 1078 31.95 -41.87 -28.04
C THR A 1078 31.14 -40.96 -27.13
N ILE A 1079 31.19 -39.63 -27.33
CA ILE A 1079 30.41 -38.64 -26.57
C ILE A 1079 29.09 -38.32 -27.25
N CYS A 1080 29.11 -38.04 -28.56
CA CYS A 1080 27.90 -37.68 -29.31
C CYS A 1080 27.34 -38.81 -30.17
N TYR A 1081 28.09 -39.90 -30.39
CA TYR A 1081 27.74 -41.01 -31.29
C TYR A 1081 27.30 -40.59 -32.71
N ALA A 1082 27.63 -39.36 -33.11
CA ALA A 1082 27.09 -38.73 -34.33
C ALA A 1082 28.18 -38.17 -35.26
N ASN A 1083 29.34 -37.78 -34.71
CA ASN A 1083 30.43 -37.18 -35.47
C ASN A 1083 31.70 -38.01 -35.33
N PRO A 1084 32.58 -38.09 -36.35
CA PRO A 1084 33.84 -38.81 -36.24
C PRO A 1084 34.79 -38.17 -35.22
N LYS A 1085 35.67 -38.99 -34.62
CA LYS A 1085 36.77 -38.53 -33.76
C LYS A 1085 37.69 -37.61 -34.57
N SER A 1086 37.70 -36.31 -34.23
CA SER A 1086 38.42 -35.27 -34.98
C SER A 1086 39.38 -34.43 -34.11
N ALA A 1087 39.41 -34.67 -32.81
CA ALA A 1087 40.23 -33.96 -31.84
C ALA A 1087 40.88 -34.93 -30.84
N CYS A 1088 42.17 -34.73 -30.57
CA CYS A 1088 42.96 -35.47 -29.59
C CYS A 1088 43.47 -34.51 -28.49
N PHE A 1089 43.30 -34.88 -27.22
CA PHE A 1089 43.59 -34.03 -26.07
C PHE A 1089 44.98 -34.34 -25.50
N TYR A 1090 45.81 -33.33 -25.23
CA TYR A 1090 47.13 -33.53 -24.62
C TYR A 1090 47.16 -33.07 -23.16
N PRO A 1091 47.84 -33.82 -22.26
CA PRO A 1091 48.72 -34.97 -22.51
C PRO A 1091 48.04 -36.36 -22.56
N CYS A 1092 46.77 -36.47 -22.19
CA CYS A 1092 46.11 -37.77 -21.98
C CYS A 1092 45.77 -38.59 -23.25
N GLN A 1093 45.95 -38.01 -24.44
CA GLN A 1093 45.70 -38.59 -25.77
C GLN A 1093 44.30 -39.16 -26.02
N HIS A 1094 43.33 -38.85 -25.17
CA HIS A 1094 41.94 -39.22 -25.43
C HIS A 1094 41.39 -38.47 -26.64
N GLN A 1095 40.44 -39.10 -27.33
CA GLN A 1095 39.90 -38.61 -28.60
C GLN A 1095 38.39 -38.39 -28.52
N SER A 1096 37.93 -37.30 -29.12
CA SER A 1096 36.51 -37.05 -29.39
C SER A 1096 36.34 -36.30 -30.70
N CYS A 1097 35.10 -36.02 -31.11
CA CYS A 1097 34.89 -34.99 -32.13
C CYS A 1097 35.24 -33.61 -31.54
N ARG A 1098 35.67 -32.69 -32.42
CA ARG A 1098 36.02 -31.32 -32.05
C ARG A 1098 34.87 -30.59 -31.36
N ASN A 1099 33.63 -30.81 -31.81
CA ASN A 1099 32.45 -30.14 -31.26
C ASN A 1099 32.22 -30.50 -29.78
N CYS A 1100 32.32 -31.78 -29.41
CA CYS A 1100 32.14 -32.20 -28.02
C CYS A 1100 33.19 -31.57 -27.11
N ILE A 1101 34.48 -31.67 -27.46
CA ILE A 1101 35.54 -31.14 -26.59
C ILE A 1101 35.50 -29.61 -26.49
N SER A 1102 35.24 -28.92 -27.61
CA SER A 1102 35.09 -27.46 -27.59
C SER A 1102 33.94 -27.02 -26.70
N LEU A 1103 32.83 -27.77 -26.66
CA LEU A 1103 31.71 -27.50 -25.75
C LEU A 1103 32.08 -27.71 -24.27
N HIS A 1104 32.82 -28.77 -23.96
CA HIS A 1104 33.23 -29.09 -22.59
C HIS A 1104 34.23 -28.07 -22.01
N LEU A 1105 35.17 -27.62 -22.85
CA LEU A 1105 36.18 -26.63 -22.46
C LEU A 1105 35.61 -25.25 -22.15
N LEU A 1106 34.34 -24.97 -22.48
CA LEU A 1106 33.65 -23.75 -22.05
C LEU A 1106 33.33 -23.77 -20.56
N SER A 1107 33.08 -24.96 -20.00
CA SER A 1107 32.69 -25.14 -18.59
C SER A 1107 33.80 -25.73 -17.72
N HIS A 1108 34.64 -26.62 -18.27
CA HIS A 1108 35.63 -27.39 -17.54
C HIS A 1108 36.91 -27.56 -18.36
N LYS A 1109 38.07 -27.27 -17.76
CA LYS A 1109 39.38 -27.38 -18.44
C LYS A 1109 39.97 -28.81 -18.43
N GLU A 1110 39.16 -29.80 -18.10
CA GLU A 1110 39.59 -31.19 -17.86
C GLU A 1110 39.16 -32.12 -19.00
N CYS A 1111 39.76 -33.30 -19.07
CA CYS A 1111 39.37 -34.35 -20.02
C CYS A 1111 38.12 -35.12 -19.56
N PHE A 1112 37.20 -35.40 -20.49
CA PHE A 1112 36.00 -36.21 -20.26
C PHE A 1112 36.27 -37.53 -19.55
N PHE A 1113 37.34 -38.21 -20.00
CA PHE A 1113 37.58 -39.61 -19.70
C PHE A 1113 38.42 -39.80 -18.44
N CYS A 1114 39.46 -38.98 -18.27
CA CYS A 1114 40.45 -39.16 -17.19
C CYS A 1114 40.58 -37.96 -16.26
N LYS A 1115 39.80 -36.89 -16.48
CA LYS A 1115 39.80 -35.66 -15.67
C LYS A 1115 41.15 -34.92 -15.59
N SER A 1116 42.15 -35.31 -16.39
CA SER A 1116 43.39 -34.55 -16.50
C SER A 1116 43.15 -33.19 -17.16
N VAL A 1117 43.83 -32.14 -16.69
CA VAL A 1117 43.79 -30.81 -17.33
C VAL A 1117 44.31 -30.90 -18.76
N ILE A 1118 43.55 -30.34 -19.71
CA ILE A 1118 43.91 -30.31 -21.13
C ILE A 1118 44.71 -29.04 -21.43
N GLU A 1119 45.95 -29.20 -21.89
CA GLU A 1119 46.81 -28.06 -22.22
C GLU A 1119 46.56 -27.53 -23.64
N PHE A 1120 46.38 -28.43 -24.60
CA PHE A 1120 46.03 -28.10 -25.98
C PHE A 1120 45.38 -29.28 -26.70
N ILE A 1121 44.65 -28.97 -27.78
CA ILE A 1121 43.96 -29.96 -28.63
C ILE A 1121 44.63 -29.98 -30.00
N LYS A 1122 44.92 -31.17 -30.53
CA LYS A 1122 45.35 -31.33 -31.94
C LYS A 1122 44.25 -31.96 -32.79
N PRO A 1123 44.04 -31.49 -34.03
CA PRO A 1123 43.16 -32.17 -34.98
C PRO A 1123 43.75 -33.53 -35.38
N ILE A 1124 42.90 -34.55 -35.47
CA ILE A 1124 43.29 -35.86 -35.99
C ILE A 1124 43.37 -35.74 -37.51
N GLN A 1125 44.57 -35.87 -38.09
CA GLN A 1125 44.74 -35.93 -39.54
C GLN A 1125 44.28 -37.31 -40.01
N GLN A 1126 43.13 -37.37 -40.69
CA GLN A 1126 42.77 -38.57 -41.45
C GLN A 1126 43.69 -38.62 -42.69
N GLU A 1127 44.60 -39.59 -42.74
CA GLU A 1127 45.25 -39.95 -44.01
C GLU A 1127 44.15 -40.40 -44.97
N LYS A 1128 43.92 -39.63 -46.03
CA LYS A 1128 43.05 -40.05 -47.13
C LYS A 1128 43.58 -41.37 -47.70
N LYS A 1129 42.80 -42.44 -47.58
CA LYS A 1129 42.86 -43.57 -48.50
C LYS A 1129 41.69 -43.47 -49.46
#